data_AF-A0AAV4TLW4-F1
#
_entry.id   AF-A0AAV4TLW4-F1
#
_cell.length_a   1.000
_cell.length_b   1.000
_cell.length_c   1.000
_cell.angle_alpha   90.00
_cell.angle_beta   90.00
_cell.angle_gamma   90.00
#
_symmetry.space_group_name_H-M   'P 1'
#
loop_
_entity.id
_entity.type
_entity.pdbx_description
1 polymer ?
#
loop_
_entity_poly.entity_id
_entity_poly.type
_entity_poly.pdbx_seq_one_letter_code
_entity_poly.pdbx_strand_id
1 'polypeptide(L)'
;MKFSALNESSLSDDNGDPELASREAQEEEAYSSYHLALKKQSEGKSEEAEEMLKEILEIEFLAQAQPNEDSNDEAPLRPALTLKYLLYKNLANVSNTKKDFHAAVEYFLEALEIDNTDVFMWYQMGKAAVNILNYSLARLCFEEGLKCNPSHWPCLDNIITVMYTLNDYANCLYYIAKALERECYYLKGLVFKDEIYREDPSLKSFCEEYFNKCDPSIHSAEYDKEEAQKLIQEALDMRIKRQSFHKPTPLPVLSLTKPIRENSWKSLGESLISMYDSISNANPAVSFSCKIDLSPFVENGNKKQDACPTPSSLSSLSEACSSNSAASPHVGLPTHKSEGLLQLATLPPEDYRSRRSSVMEIDEMPTTPTTPNVNANPYTLVLPQYDTPPTDLSICADSTSSNKRTSKRKRLLSELNDLSTKRRSSRVRNPAIKKPQDNINYQELLQKFLPPKLIGDGKCEEPDEDSEPTSLDKTSRDFSCGQSSENDKSDKTSSNTCDLTWSEKEEVCQFIANNLFNAGIIDLLYKYVVILGKKSSCIWPKSLVDVFCNAFARFRHHIATPNLFCNSSDGDRIKEVGLAILSYCEFKVDKWYLSTGHSMSFSPKGSTGTSFQHSNNGIGNNFHSDMEFLVMLTVRSDILGSDWLEFSARALWLKAKFHSLEGEIDLAICCMEKLSDVLYEENDIKITVQNSSFSNIITADKVQQQLESLQRCQSLEEVQRLYEHGDYTAVVNLLILTFNQPSRTKRKQPLEGVPERHAQLIFLQNSLLKLERYKDCVYWSEMSFNEALQQFMNAARSDWSETMAHLLNGLDRCVKLNTKYLKDLDDSKLVRLTQNLILVIVIQMENYDFSSDNASLLIVLPWIILYHLILNEEKRTPKKASKVDLLNTSMPSSLMLLFNAHEYLGRRSWCTAADGLLLFHIIDVCMAELQDSTGKSYLYKEELEAGLEQCIYCLYGHPHKRTRAKHLQEHNARQITLTWEKARLIFQYFKPNVLPEFDSYRTSTVSAELESLLKRISALVPPEEDPTTRVDNYTAYIEGVTEKCPEAPFKDKPVSELVKDLYYLLGDYYFKNKEFSKAIRFYLMDICINPDRQDSWAGMALSRSSQLDQKLNSYELRNESTIYRKSAAALKCFEHSLELDPTTTSLWIEHGSLAYILHSHASRQLKQWYLDIRV
;
A
#
# COMPACT_ATOMS: atom_id res chain seq x y z
N MET A 1 0.23 -82.43 19.28
CA MET A 1 -0.31 -81.06 19.41
C MET A 1 0.47 -80.17 18.47
N LYS A 2 -0.20 -79.47 17.55
CA LYS A 2 0.37 -78.33 16.80
C LYS A 2 -0.04 -77.05 17.53
N PHE A 3 0.80 -76.02 17.48
CA PHE A 3 0.36 -74.64 17.46
C PHE A 3 1.07 -73.93 16.31
N SER A 4 0.30 -73.14 15.54
CA SER A 4 0.78 -72.40 14.37
C SER A 4 1.11 -70.95 14.75
N ALA A 5 1.98 -70.31 13.99
CA ALA A 5 2.05 -68.85 13.89
C ALA A 5 1.74 -68.44 12.44
N LEU A 6 1.05 -67.32 12.24
CA LEU A 6 0.52 -66.92 10.94
C LEU A 6 1.49 -66.03 10.15
N ASN A 7 1.71 -66.35 8.87
CA ASN A 7 1.16 -65.58 7.74
C ASN A 7 1.57 -66.21 6.40
N GLU A 8 0.65 -66.95 5.78
CA GLU A 8 0.67 -67.22 4.34
C GLU A 8 -0.07 -66.09 3.62
N SER A 9 0.50 -65.51 2.55
CA SER A 9 -0.30 -64.93 1.45
C SER A 9 0.53 -64.56 0.20
N SER A 10 1.03 -65.57 -0.53
CA SER A 10 1.17 -65.52 -2.01
C SER A 10 1.68 -66.85 -2.56
N LEU A 11 0.75 -67.76 -2.91
CA LEU A 11 1.03 -68.96 -3.71
C LEU A 11 0.68 -68.68 -5.18
N SER A 12 1.68 -68.77 -6.08
CA SER A 12 1.59 -69.07 -7.53
C SER A 12 2.95 -68.72 -8.16
N ASP A 13 3.77 -69.62 -8.71
CA ASP A 13 3.47 -70.90 -9.36
C ASP A 13 4.64 -71.89 -9.24
N ASP A 14 4.30 -73.17 -9.34
CA ASP A 14 5.23 -74.30 -9.46
C ASP A 14 5.85 -74.34 -10.86
N ASN A 15 7.15 -74.06 -10.96
CA ASN A 15 8.01 -74.49 -12.06
C ASN A 15 9.31 -75.02 -11.44
N GLY A 16 9.60 -76.30 -11.67
CA GLY A 16 10.73 -76.96 -11.06
C GLY A 16 12.06 -76.50 -11.64
N ASP A 17 12.94 -76.03 -10.77
CA ASP A 17 14.38 -75.96 -10.97
C ASP A 17 15.07 -76.78 -9.84
N PRO A 18 16.30 -77.27 -10.05
CA PRO A 18 16.98 -78.17 -9.12
C PRO A 18 17.19 -77.52 -7.74
N GLU A 19 17.42 -78.33 -6.70
CA GLU A 19 17.70 -77.87 -5.33
C GLU A 19 18.81 -76.79 -5.32
N LEU A 20 18.38 -75.52 -5.38
CA LEU A 20 19.26 -74.38 -5.20
C LEU A 20 19.80 -74.48 -3.78
N ALA A 21 21.10 -74.79 -3.69
CA ALA A 21 21.84 -74.75 -2.43
C ALA A 21 21.48 -73.43 -1.71
N SER A 22 21.16 -73.53 -0.41
CA SER A 22 20.75 -72.36 0.37
C SER A 22 21.78 -71.24 0.20
N ARG A 23 21.34 -69.97 0.26
CA ARG A 23 22.25 -68.84 0.01
C ARG A 23 23.50 -68.89 0.90
N GLU A 24 23.35 -69.41 2.12
CA GLU A 24 24.43 -69.68 3.08
C GLU A 24 25.47 -70.70 2.55
N ALA A 25 25.05 -71.74 1.82
CA ALA A 25 25.95 -72.72 1.21
C ALA A 25 26.65 -72.19 -0.05
N GLN A 26 25.97 -71.34 -0.84
CA GLN A 26 26.59 -70.62 -1.96
C GLN A 26 27.63 -69.60 -1.46
N GLU A 27 27.32 -68.92 -0.34
CA GLU A 27 28.26 -68.06 0.37
C GLU A 27 29.48 -68.88 0.86
N GLU A 28 29.28 -70.04 1.50
CA GLU A 28 30.37 -70.92 1.99
C GLU A 28 31.27 -71.46 0.86
N GLU A 29 30.70 -71.87 -0.28
CA GLU A 29 31.46 -72.31 -1.46
C GLU A 29 32.32 -71.18 -2.06
N ALA A 30 31.76 -69.97 -2.16
CA ALA A 30 32.50 -68.80 -2.63
C ALA A 30 33.66 -68.41 -1.68
N TYR A 31 33.45 -68.50 -0.36
CA TYR A 31 34.51 -68.29 0.64
C TYR A 31 35.62 -69.38 0.55
N SER A 32 35.24 -70.64 0.29
CA SER A 32 36.21 -71.74 0.08
C SER A 32 37.10 -71.48 -1.14
N SER A 33 36.51 -71.08 -2.28
CA SER A 33 37.22 -70.70 -3.50
C SER A 33 38.13 -69.47 -3.27
N TYR A 34 37.67 -68.47 -2.52
CA TYR A 34 38.47 -67.32 -2.13
C TYR A 34 39.70 -67.70 -1.27
N HIS A 35 39.53 -68.61 -0.32
CA HIS A 35 40.66 -69.13 0.47
C HIS A 35 41.66 -69.92 -0.38
N LEU A 36 41.20 -70.63 -1.42
CA LEU A 36 42.08 -71.28 -2.39
C LEU A 36 42.87 -70.25 -3.22
N ALA A 37 42.24 -69.16 -3.67
CA ALA A 37 42.91 -68.06 -4.37
C ALA A 37 43.98 -67.39 -3.50
N LEU A 38 43.69 -67.11 -2.23
CA LEU A 38 44.66 -66.60 -1.25
C LEU A 38 45.85 -67.55 -1.05
N LYS A 39 45.59 -68.87 -0.99
CA LYS A 39 46.67 -69.86 -0.88
C LYS A 39 47.57 -69.83 -2.12
N LYS A 40 47.01 -69.78 -3.33
CA LYS A 40 47.76 -69.62 -4.59
C LYS A 40 48.59 -68.35 -4.62
N GLN A 41 48.04 -67.24 -4.13
CA GLN A 41 48.76 -65.97 -3.98
C GLN A 41 49.97 -66.12 -3.04
N SER A 42 49.80 -66.81 -1.90
CA SER A 42 50.91 -67.09 -0.95
C SER A 42 51.99 -68.03 -1.51
N GLU A 43 51.62 -68.93 -2.44
CA GLU A 43 52.54 -69.80 -3.19
C GLU A 43 53.29 -69.05 -4.32
N GLY A 44 53.05 -67.74 -4.49
CA GLY A 44 53.68 -66.90 -5.52
C GLY A 44 53.02 -66.99 -6.90
N LYS A 45 51.88 -67.66 -7.02
CA LYS A 45 51.12 -67.86 -8.27
C LYS A 45 50.10 -66.75 -8.48
N SER A 46 50.56 -65.50 -8.56
CA SER A 46 49.69 -64.32 -8.57
C SER A 46 48.76 -64.22 -9.79
N GLU A 47 49.11 -64.85 -10.93
CA GLU A 47 48.24 -64.88 -12.12
C GLU A 47 47.08 -65.88 -11.97
N GLU A 48 47.36 -67.12 -11.57
CA GLU A 48 46.32 -68.12 -11.22
C GLU A 48 45.38 -67.58 -10.12
N ALA A 49 45.91 -66.81 -9.17
CA ALA A 49 45.11 -66.20 -8.11
C ALA A 49 44.23 -65.04 -8.61
N GLU A 50 44.73 -64.19 -9.52
CA GLU A 50 43.95 -63.07 -10.07
C GLU A 50 42.78 -63.54 -10.95
N GLU A 51 43.01 -64.57 -11.77
CA GLU A 51 41.96 -65.19 -12.59
C GLU A 51 40.87 -65.78 -11.70
N MET A 52 41.24 -66.57 -10.68
CA MET A 52 40.30 -67.13 -9.70
C MET A 52 39.53 -66.05 -8.90
N LEU A 53 40.16 -64.93 -8.55
CA LEU A 53 39.48 -63.80 -7.89
C LEU A 53 38.46 -63.11 -8.81
N LYS A 54 38.73 -63.05 -10.13
CA LYS A 54 37.79 -62.53 -11.14
C LYS A 54 36.62 -63.48 -11.38
N GLU A 55 36.88 -64.78 -11.50
CA GLU A 55 35.84 -65.82 -11.63
C GLU A 55 34.85 -65.77 -10.44
N ILE A 56 35.34 -65.59 -9.21
CA ILE A 56 34.46 -65.45 -8.03
C ILE A 56 33.63 -64.16 -8.10
N LEU A 57 34.18 -63.06 -8.64
CA LEU A 57 33.45 -61.79 -8.78
C LEU A 57 32.26 -61.89 -9.76
N GLU A 58 32.37 -62.73 -10.79
CA GLU A 58 31.32 -62.96 -11.80
C GLU A 58 30.14 -63.81 -11.28
N ILE A 59 30.23 -64.39 -10.07
CA ILE A 59 29.13 -65.18 -9.49
C ILE A 59 27.90 -64.29 -9.27
N GLU A 60 26.75 -64.75 -9.77
CA GLU A 60 25.52 -63.96 -9.88
C GLU A 60 25.06 -63.29 -8.57
N PHE A 61 25.15 -63.98 -7.43
CA PHE A 61 24.74 -63.41 -6.14
C PHE A 61 25.69 -62.30 -5.62
N LEU A 62 26.96 -62.31 -6.04
CA LEU A 62 27.93 -61.25 -5.71
C LEU A 62 27.78 -60.05 -6.66
N ALA A 63 27.48 -60.31 -7.94
CA ALA A 63 27.13 -59.26 -8.90
C ALA A 63 25.90 -58.46 -8.45
N GLN A 64 24.85 -59.16 -7.96
CA GLN A 64 23.60 -58.56 -7.47
C GLN A 64 23.71 -57.90 -6.07
N ALA A 65 24.80 -58.13 -5.32
CA ALA A 65 24.98 -57.56 -3.98
C ALA A 65 25.36 -56.06 -4.05
N GLN A 66 24.55 -55.22 -3.38
CA GLN A 66 24.69 -53.76 -3.31
C GLN A 66 24.60 -53.27 -1.84
N PRO A 67 25.30 -52.19 -1.47
CA PRO A 67 25.12 -51.53 -0.17
C PRO A 67 23.76 -50.81 -0.09
N ASN A 68 23.20 -50.68 1.12
CA ASN A 68 21.97 -49.94 1.39
C ASN A 68 22.31 -48.52 1.87
N GLU A 69 21.69 -47.48 1.31
CA GLU A 69 21.94 -46.07 1.72
C GLU A 69 21.43 -45.73 3.15
N ASP A 70 20.50 -46.52 3.72
CA ASP A 70 19.80 -46.24 4.98
C ASP A 70 20.36 -46.95 6.24
N SER A 71 21.49 -47.68 6.15
CA SER A 71 22.07 -48.37 7.33
C SER A 71 23.16 -47.55 8.00
N ASN A 72 23.00 -47.22 9.29
CA ASN A 72 24.03 -46.61 10.14
C ASN A 72 25.40 -47.29 9.96
N ASP A 73 26.46 -46.48 9.84
CA ASP A 73 27.86 -46.90 9.55
C ASP A 73 28.51 -47.89 10.54
N GLU A 74 27.81 -48.28 11.61
CA GLU A 74 28.28 -49.22 12.64
C GLU A 74 27.73 -50.65 12.48
N ALA A 75 26.86 -50.92 11.49
CA ALA A 75 26.31 -52.26 11.27
C ALA A 75 27.30 -53.17 10.49
N PRO A 76 27.55 -54.42 10.93
CA PRO A 76 28.47 -55.32 10.23
C PRO A 76 27.98 -55.67 8.82
N LEU A 77 28.90 -55.61 7.85
CA LEU A 77 28.65 -55.95 6.45
C LEU A 77 28.08 -57.37 6.30
N ARG A 78 27.17 -57.55 5.34
CA ARG A 78 26.63 -58.87 4.99
C ARG A 78 27.76 -59.77 4.43
N PRO A 79 27.71 -61.10 4.59
CA PRO A 79 28.78 -61.99 4.12
C PRO A 79 29.13 -61.82 2.64
N ALA A 80 28.12 -61.71 1.76
CA ALA A 80 28.32 -61.46 0.33
C ALA A 80 29.03 -60.13 0.02
N LEU A 81 28.68 -59.03 0.71
CA LEU A 81 29.35 -57.73 0.54
C LEU A 81 30.78 -57.74 1.12
N THR A 82 30.95 -58.42 2.25
CA THR A 82 32.27 -58.63 2.87
C THR A 82 33.20 -59.38 1.92
N LEU A 83 32.71 -60.45 1.28
CA LEU A 83 33.48 -61.18 0.27
C LEU A 83 33.79 -60.30 -0.96
N LYS A 84 32.81 -59.55 -1.48
CA LYS A 84 33.00 -58.64 -2.63
C LYS A 84 34.06 -57.56 -2.35
N TYR A 85 34.03 -56.94 -1.18
CA TYR A 85 35.07 -56.02 -0.72
C TYR A 85 36.46 -56.69 -0.66
N LEU A 86 36.54 -57.90 -0.08
CA LEU A 86 37.78 -58.65 0.04
C LEU A 86 38.36 -59.11 -1.32
N LEU A 87 37.51 -59.39 -2.30
CA LEU A 87 37.91 -59.70 -3.68
C LEU A 87 38.54 -58.46 -4.34
N TYR A 88 37.84 -57.33 -4.37
CA TYR A 88 38.35 -56.09 -4.98
C TYR A 88 39.62 -55.58 -4.28
N LYS A 89 39.68 -55.62 -2.94
CA LYS A 89 40.88 -55.27 -2.16
C LYS A 89 42.09 -56.10 -2.56
N ASN A 90 41.92 -57.40 -2.79
CA ASN A 90 43.01 -58.28 -3.21
C ASN A 90 43.38 -58.09 -4.69
N LEU A 91 42.41 -57.91 -5.57
CA LEU A 91 42.65 -57.57 -6.98
C LEU A 91 43.44 -56.26 -7.11
N ALA A 92 43.04 -55.21 -6.37
CA ALA A 92 43.74 -53.94 -6.32
C ALA A 92 45.19 -54.11 -5.83
N ASN A 93 45.41 -54.89 -4.77
CA ASN A 93 46.76 -55.21 -4.28
C ASN A 93 47.59 -55.99 -5.32
N VAL A 94 47.01 -56.97 -6.02
CA VAL A 94 47.70 -57.71 -7.09
C VAL A 94 48.10 -56.75 -8.23
N SER A 95 47.18 -55.96 -8.77
CA SER A 95 47.45 -54.96 -9.81
C SER A 95 48.53 -53.95 -9.38
N ASN A 96 48.46 -53.47 -8.13
CA ASN A 96 49.46 -52.55 -7.56
C ASN A 96 50.85 -53.21 -7.48
N THR A 97 50.96 -54.49 -7.11
CA THR A 97 52.26 -55.22 -7.17
C THR A 97 52.76 -55.46 -8.59
N LYS A 98 51.86 -55.66 -9.56
CA LYS A 98 52.17 -55.74 -10.99
C LYS A 98 52.57 -54.39 -11.62
N LYS A 99 52.40 -53.27 -10.89
CA LYS A 99 52.56 -51.89 -11.35
C LYS A 99 51.55 -51.45 -12.42
N ASP A 100 50.44 -52.17 -12.55
CA ASP A 100 49.28 -51.67 -13.30
C ASP A 100 48.49 -50.74 -12.39
N PHE A 101 48.95 -49.49 -12.30
CA PHE A 101 48.37 -48.51 -11.39
C PHE A 101 46.99 -48.01 -11.85
N HIS A 102 46.64 -48.15 -13.14
CA HIS A 102 45.31 -47.81 -13.63
C HIS A 102 44.28 -48.85 -13.16
N ALA A 103 44.52 -50.14 -13.44
CA ALA A 103 43.65 -51.21 -12.97
C ALA A 103 43.62 -51.29 -11.43
N ALA A 104 44.73 -50.97 -10.74
CA ALA A 104 44.76 -50.89 -9.29
C ALA A 104 43.82 -49.80 -8.74
N VAL A 105 43.82 -48.59 -9.34
CA VAL A 105 42.91 -47.50 -8.92
C VAL A 105 41.45 -47.88 -9.14
N GLU A 106 41.10 -48.50 -10.27
CA GLU A 106 39.73 -48.96 -10.54
C GLU A 106 39.27 -49.97 -9.48
N TYR A 107 40.06 -51.00 -9.17
CA TYR A 107 39.72 -51.97 -8.11
C TYR A 107 39.74 -51.39 -6.69
N PHE A 108 40.56 -50.36 -6.41
CA PHE A 108 40.49 -49.66 -5.13
C PHE A 108 39.19 -48.86 -4.98
N LEU A 109 38.72 -48.19 -6.05
CA LEU A 109 37.46 -47.45 -6.04
C LEU A 109 36.27 -48.38 -5.77
N GLU A 110 36.15 -49.48 -6.53
CA GLU A 110 35.09 -50.49 -6.35
C GLU A 110 35.07 -51.10 -4.94
N ALA A 111 36.23 -51.24 -4.29
CA ALA A 111 36.28 -51.70 -2.90
C ALA A 111 35.88 -50.61 -1.90
N LEU A 112 36.30 -49.36 -2.11
CA LEU A 112 36.01 -48.22 -1.23
C LEU A 112 34.54 -47.77 -1.28
N GLU A 113 33.81 -48.08 -2.36
CA GLU A 113 32.35 -47.92 -2.42
C GLU A 113 31.59 -48.91 -1.53
N ILE A 114 32.20 -50.04 -1.16
CA ILE A 114 31.61 -51.04 -0.25
C ILE A 114 32.00 -50.75 1.21
N ASP A 115 33.26 -50.38 1.46
CA ASP A 115 33.77 -49.99 2.78
C ASP A 115 34.90 -48.96 2.64
N ASN A 116 34.61 -47.73 3.07
CA ASN A 116 35.53 -46.60 3.02
C ASN A 116 36.36 -46.40 4.31
N THR A 117 36.21 -47.27 5.31
CA THR A 117 36.83 -47.06 6.64
C THR A 117 38.33 -47.36 6.67
N ASP A 118 38.85 -48.15 5.73
CA ASP A 118 40.26 -48.55 5.69
C ASP A 118 41.19 -47.45 5.12
N VAL A 119 41.78 -46.71 6.05
CA VAL A 119 42.85 -45.72 5.85
C VAL A 119 43.99 -46.23 4.96
N PHE A 120 44.38 -47.50 5.09
CA PHE A 120 45.50 -48.06 4.35
C PHE A 120 45.14 -48.25 2.87
N MET A 121 43.88 -48.53 2.55
CA MET A 121 43.41 -48.58 1.16
C MET A 121 43.43 -47.20 0.51
N TRP A 122 42.91 -46.17 1.20
CA TRP A 122 43.04 -44.78 0.77
C TRP A 122 44.50 -44.38 0.51
N TYR A 123 45.41 -44.77 1.40
CA TYR A 123 46.85 -44.54 1.22
C TYR A 123 47.43 -45.26 -0.01
N GLN A 124 47.11 -46.53 -0.24
CA GLN A 124 47.60 -47.28 -1.41
C GLN A 124 47.02 -46.73 -2.72
N MET A 125 45.74 -46.38 -2.75
CA MET A 125 45.10 -45.74 -3.91
C MET A 125 45.74 -44.37 -4.20
N GLY A 126 46.00 -43.57 -3.17
CA GLY A 126 46.71 -42.29 -3.31
C GLY A 126 48.11 -42.44 -3.92
N LYS A 127 48.86 -43.49 -3.55
CA LYS A 127 50.16 -43.79 -4.17
C LYS A 127 50.05 -44.26 -5.61
N ALA A 128 49.06 -45.10 -5.93
CA ALA A 128 48.78 -45.49 -7.31
C ALA A 128 48.41 -44.26 -8.17
N ALA A 129 47.60 -43.35 -7.62
CA ALA A 129 47.23 -42.07 -8.22
C ALA A 129 48.44 -41.15 -8.49
N VAL A 130 49.42 -41.10 -7.58
CA VAL A 130 50.70 -40.40 -7.82
C VAL A 130 51.48 -41.02 -8.99
N ASN A 131 51.52 -42.35 -9.09
CA ASN A 131 52.25 -43.04 -10.16
C ASN A 131 51.63 -42.85 -11.56
N ILE A 132 50.30 -42.68 -11.67
CA ILE A 132 49.62 -42.28 -12.92
C ILE A 132 49.64 -40.76 -13.18
N LEU A 133 50.38 -39.99 -12.37
CA LEU A 133 50.47 -38.52 -12.42
C LEU A 133 49.14 -37.77 -12.17
N ASN A 134 48.10 -38.46 -11.66
CA ASN A 134 46.83 -37.85 -11.28
C ASN A 134 46.90 -37.35 -9.83
N TYR A 135 47.61 -36.23 -9.65
CA TYR A 135 47.83 -35.61 -8.34
C TYR A 135 46.53 -35.08 -7.71
N SER A 136 45.51 -34.75 -8.51
CA SER A 136 44.20 -34.33 -8.01
C SER A 136 43.48 -35.48 -7.30
N LEU A 137 43.47 -36.67 -7.91
CA LEU A 137 42.95 -37.88 -7.28
C LEU A 137 43.81 -38.28 -6.07
N ALA A 138 45.14 -38.21 -6.17
CA ALA A 138 46.04 -38.52 -5.06
C ALA A 138 45.78 -37.65 -3.83
N ARG A 139 45.56 -36.34 -4.02
CA ARG A 139 45.16 -35.41 -2.95
C ARG A 139 43.91 -35.92 -2.25
N LEU A 140 42.83 -36.16 -2.99
CA LEU A 140 41.55 -36.61 -2.45
C LEU A 140 41.71 -37.91 -1.64
N CYS A 141 42.46 -38.88 -2.17
CA CYS A 141 42.74 -40.13 -1.47
C CYS A 141 43.40 -39.91 -0.11
N PHE A 142 44.39 -39.01 -0.02
CA PHE A 142 45.05 -38.72 1.25
C PHE A 142 44.18 -37.86 2.18
N GLU A 143 43.31 -36.98 1.66
CA GLU A 143 42.32 -36.23 2.44
C GLU A 143 41.30 -37.18 3.09
N GLU A 144 40.67 -38.08 2.32
CA GLU A 144 39.73 -39.07 2.86
C GLU A 144 40.40 -40.03 3.87
N GLY A 145 41.60 -40.54 3.55
CA GLY A 145 42.35 -41.37 4.50
C GLY A 145 42.67 -40.67 5.84
N LEU A 146 42.86 -39.34 5.83
CA LEU A 146 43.03 -38.54 7.04
C LEU A 146 41.72 -38.24 7.79
N LYS A 147 40.56 -38.39 7.16
CA LYS A 147 39.27 -38.40 7.88
C LYS A 147 39.08 -39.72 8.61
N CYS A 148 39.37 -40.85 7.96
CA CYS A 148 39.27 -42.19 8.53
C CYS A 148 40.21 -42.37 9.73
N ASN A 149 41.45 -41.85 9.66
CA ASN A 149 42.34 -41.76 10.80
C ASN A 149 43.22 -40.50 10.71
N PRO A 150 42.90 -39.44 11.48
CA PRO A 150 43.70 -38.22 11.52
C PRO A 150 45.16 -38.46 11.88
N SER A 151 45.48 -39.51 12.64
CA SER A 151 46.84 -39.84 13.11
C SER A 151 47.69 -40.57 12.07
N HIS A 152 47.16 -40.88 10.87
CA HIS A 152 47.89 -41.66 9.86
C HIS A 152 48.98 -40.84 9.15
N TRP A 153 50.19 -40.92 9.71
CA TRP A 153 51.37 -40.19 9.24
C TRP A 153 51.69 -40.35 7.74
N PRO A 154 51.61 -41.55 7.12
CA PRO A 154 51.92 -41.69 5.69
C PRO A 154 50.99 -40.88 4.77
N CYS A 155 49.70 -40.72 5.10
CA CYS A 155 48.82 -39.83 4.33
C CYS A 155 49.21 -38.37 4.54
N LEU A 156 49.54 -37.97 5.77
CA LEU A 156 49.95 -36.60 6.10
C LEU A 156 51.28 -36.19 5.46
N ASP A 157 52.22 -37.12 5.30
CA ASP A 157 53.49 -36.89 4.59
C ASP A 157 53.29 -36.73 3.07
N ASN A 158 52.42 -37.55 2.48
CA ASN A 158 52.22 -37.58 1.04
C ASN A 158 51.28 -36.45 0.56
N ILE A 159 50.25 -36.08 1.33
CA ILE A 159 49.36 -34.96 0.99
C ILE A 159 50.11 -33.63 0.92
N ILE A 160 51.05 -33.37 1.84
CA ILE A 160 51.87 -32.15 1.84
C ILE A 160 52.70 -32.07 0.56
N THR A 161 53.36 -33.17 0.18
CA THR A 161 54.12 -33.26 -1.07
C THR A 161 53.20 -32.98 -2.28
N VAL A 162 52.06 -33.65 -2.36
CA VAL A 162 51.09 -33.49 -3.45
C VAL A 162 50.53 -32.07 -3.53
N MET A 163 50.11 -31.46 -2.42
CA MET A 163 49.58 -30.09 -2.40
C MET A 163 50.61 -29.05 -2.84
N TYR A 164 51.87 -29.19 -2.41
CA TYR A 164 52.95 -28.33 -2.90
C TYR A 164 53.18 -28.55 -4.42
N THR A 165 53.12 -29.78 -4.94
CA THR A 165 53.23 -30.02 -6.41
C THR A 165 52.08 -29.40 -7.21
N LEU A 166 50.89 -29.29 -6.60
CA LEU A 166 49.68 -28.69 -7.18
C LEU A 166 49.63 -27.15 -7.08
N ASN A 167 50.58 -26.53 -6.37
CA ASN A 167 50.59 -25.11 -5.99
C ASN A 167 49.42 -24.68 -5.08
N ASP A 168 48.81 -25.61 -4.34
CA ASP A 168 47.77 -25.30 -3.35
C ASP A 168 48.40 -24.96 -1.99
N TYR A 169 49.04 -23.78 -1.93
CA TYR A 169 49.90 -23.39 -0.82
C TYR A 169 49.14 -23.14 0.49
N ALA A 170 47.93 -22.59 0.45
CA ALA A 170 47.13 -22.36 1.66
C ALA A 170 46.70 -23.68 2.34
N ASN A 171 46.22 -24.66 1.57
CA ASN A 171 45.88 -25.98 2.12
C ASN A 171 47.14 -26.76 2.51
N CYS A 172 48.25 -26.62 1.76
CA CYS A 172 49.53 -27.22 2.13
C CYS A 172 50.00 -26.74 3.51
N LEU A 173 49.99 -25.42 3.76
CA LEU A 173 50.35 -24.84 5.06
C LEU A 173 49.48 -25.37 6.22
N TYR A 174 48.17 -25.59 5.99
CA TYR A 174 47.28 -26.18 6.98
C TYR A 174 47.66 -27.63 7.35
N TYR A 175 47.97 -28.48 6.37
CA TYR A 175 48.44 -29.84 6.65
C TYR A 175 49.86 -29.88 7.23
N ILE A 176 50.74 -28.95 6.84
CA ILE A 176 52.04 -28.75 7.48
C ILE A 176 51.88 -28.38 8.96
N ALA A 177 50.96 -27.47 9.31
CA ALA A 177 50.68 -27.13 10.70
C ALA A 177 50.22 -28.37 11.50
N LYS A 178 49.29 -29.18 10.96
CA LYS A 178 48.88 -30.46 11.58
C LYS A 178 50.02 -31.46 11.76
N ALA A 179 51.04 -31.44 10.91
CA ALA A 179 52.23 -32.28 11.06
C ALA A 179 53.17 -31.74 12.14
N LEU A 180 53.41 -30.42 12.16
CA LEU A 180 54.27 -29.75 13.14
C LEU A 180 53.68 -29.66 14.55
N GLU A 181 52.35 -29.70 14.69
CA GLU A 181 51.64 -29.87 15.98
C GLU A 181 51.99 -31.21 16.66
N ARG A 182 52.41 -32.22 15.87
CA ARG A 182 52.79 -33.56 16.36
C ARG A 182 54.29 -33.73 16.46
N GLU A 183 55.02 -33.35 15.40
CA GLU A 183 56.46 -33.46 15.29
C GLU A 183 57.04 -32.09 14.88
N CYS A 184 57.37 -31.26 15.88
CA CYS A 184 57.89 -29.90 15.65
C CYS A 184 59.21 -29.83 14.86
N TYR A 185 59.96 -30.95 14.77
CA TYR A 185 61.18 -31.10 13.96
C TYR A 185 60.96 -31.83 12.62
N TYR A 186 59.72 -31.96 12.16
CA TYR A 186 59.41 -32.63 10.89
C TYR A 186 59.97 -31.85 9.69
N LEU A 187 61.10 -32.34 9.18
CA LEU A 187 61.91 -31.71 8.14
C LEU A 187 61.10 -31.25 6.92
N LYS A 188 60.31 -32.14 6.31
CA LYS A 188 59.54 -31.83 5.09
C LYS A 188 58.51 -30.71 5.34
N GLY A 189 57.92 -30.66 6.52
CA GLY A 189 57.00 -29.59 6.93
C GLY A 189 57.70 -28.23 7.06
N LEU A 190 58.83 -28.18 7.78
CA LEU A 190 59.63 -26.96 7.91
C LEU A 190 60.13 -26.45 6.56
N VAL A 191 60.68 -27.34 5.73
CA VAL A 191 61.21 -27.04 4.40
C VAL A 191 60.13 -26.46 3.48
N PHE A 192 58.98 -27.12 3.33
CA PHE A 192 57.94 -26.60 2.44
C PHE A 192 57.26 -25.34 2.99
N LYS A 193 57.13 -25.16 4.30
CA LYS A 193 56.64 -23.91 4.91
C LYS A 193 57.54 -22.72 4.53
N ASP A 194 58.85 -22.88 4.69
CA ASP A 194 59.84 -21.82 4.41
C ASP A 194 60.08 -21.62 2.90
N GLU A 195 59.77 -22.61 2.06
CA GLU A 195 59.72 -22.46 0.60
C GLU A 195 58.44 -21.71 0.15
N ILE A 196 57.28 -22.10 0.67
CA ILE A 196 55.99 -21.45 0.36
C ILE A 196 56.02 -19.97 0.75
N TYR A 197 56.55 -19.61 1.92
CA TYR A 197 56.68 -18.20 2.32
C TYR A 197 57.73 -17.41 1.51
N ARG A 198 58.60 -18.10 0.76
CA ARG A 198 59.55 -17.48 -0.17
C ARG A 198 58.93 -17.28 -1.56
N GLU A 199 58.13 -18.23 -2.03
CA GLU A 199 57.37 -18.13 -3.27
C GLU A 199 56.20 -17.12 -3.16
N ASP A 200 55.46 -17.15 -2.05
CA ASP A 200 54.36 -16.23 -1.75
C ASP A 200 54.46 -15.68 -0.30
N PRO A 201 55.10 -14.51 -0.12
CA PRO A 201 55.21 -13.86 1.18
C PRO A 201 53.86 -13.43 1.79
N SER A 202 52.79 -13.31 1.01
CA SER A 202 51.49 -12.83 1.51
C SER A 202 50.78 -13.86 2.38
N LEU A 203 51.01 -15.15 2.10
CA LEU A 203 50.48 -16.26 2.90
C LEU A 203 51.05 -16.30 4.32
N LYS A 204 52.17 -15.61 4.59
CA LYS A 204 52.75 -15.57 5.94
C LYS A 204 51.80 -14.96 6.95
N SER A 205 51.23 -13.79 6.67
CA SER A 205 50.25 -13.14 7.55
C SER A 205 48.86 -13.78 7.48
N PHE A 206 48.50 -14.38 6.34
CA PHE A 206 47.16 -14.98 6.16
C PHE A 206 47.01 -16.35 6.83
N CYS A 207 48.09 -17.15 6.89
CA CYS A 207 48.07 -18.50 7.45
C CYS A 207 48.81 -18.63 8.80
N GLU A 208 49.21 -17.52 9.43
CA GLU A 208 49.93 -17.53 10.72
C GLU A 208 49.10 -18.25 11.81
N GLU A 209 47.78 -18.03 11.82
CA GLU A 209 46.85 -18.61 12.79
C GLU A 209 46.82 -20.15 12.80
N TYR A 210 47.12 -20.81 11.68
CA TYR A 210 47.16 -22.27 11.61
C TYR A 210 48.24 -22.86 12.51
N PHE A 211 49.32 -22.10 12.76
CA PHE A 211 50.46 -22.55 13.56
C PHE A 211 50.32 -22.22 15.06
N ASN A 212 49.21 -21.61 15.50
CA ASN A 212 48.97 -21.24 16.90
C ASN A 212 49.05 -22.40 17.91
N LYS A 213 48.86 -23.66 17.46
CA LYS A 213 48.98 -24.88 18.29
C LYS A 213 50.36 -25.55 18.23
N CYS A 214 51.24 -25.10 17.33
CA CYS A 214 52.58 -25.65 17.16
C CYS A 214 53.55 -25.10 18.22
N ASP A 215 54.64 -25.83 18.49
CA ASP A 215 55.71 -25.33 19.35
C ASP A 215 56.41 -24.11 18.72
N PRO A 216 56.67 -23.01 19.45
CA PRO A 216 57.35 -21.82 18.91
C PRO A 216 58.71 -22.09 18.24
N SER A 217 59.36 -23.21 18.59
CA SER A 217 60.61 -23.65 17.96
C SER A 217 60.53 -23.79 16.45
N ILE A 218 59.34 -24.03 15.86
CA ILE A 218 59.18 -24.16 14.40
C ILE A 218 59.59 -22.90 13.62
N HIS A 219 59.64 -21.72 14.27
CA HIS A 219 60.03 -20.46 13.65
C HIS A 219 61.56 -20.21 13.70
N SER A 220 62.30 -21.05 14.44
CA SER A 220 63.75 -20.91 14.66
C SER A 220 64.53 -22.21 14.44
N ALA A 221 63.87 -23.26 13.95
CA ALA A 221 64.48 -24.56 13.68
C ALA A 221 65.38 -24.50 12.45
N GLU A 222 66.69 -24.73 12.63
CA GLU A 222 67.64 -24.93 11.55
C GLU A 222 67.63 -26.39 11.07
N TYR A 223 67.74 -26.58 9.75
CA TYR A 223 67.76 -27.90 9.11
C TYR A 223 68.79 -27.97 7.98
N ASP A 224 69.16 -29.18 7.57
CA ASP A 224 70.15 -29.39 6.50
C ASP A 224 69.60 -28.90 5.15
N LYS A 225 70.39 -28.04 4.49
CA LYS A 225 70.06 -27.43 3.20
C LYS A 225 70.17 -28.42 2.04
N GLU A 226 71.03 -29.44 2.15
CA GLU A 226 71.16 -30.46 1.10
C GLU A 226 69.93 -31.39 1.07
N GLU A 227 69.46 -31.82 2.25
CA GLU A 227 68.22 -32.61 2.36
C GLU A 227 66.98 -31.78 2.00
N ALA A 228 66.92 -30.52 2.42
CA ALA A 228 65.85 -29.60 2.03
C ALA A 228 65.73 -29.44 0.51
N GLN A 229 66.85 -29.19 -0.18
CA GLN A 229 66.86 -29.03 -1.63
C GLN A 229 66.41 -30.30 -2.36
N LYS A 230 66.73 -31.48 -1.82
CA LYS A 230 66.28 -32.77 -2.36
C LYS A 230 64.76 -32.93 -2.31
N LEU A 231 64.13 -32.56 -1.19
CA LEU A 231 62.68 -32.62 -1.01
C LEU A 231 61.94 -31.63 -1.94
N ILE A 232 62.49 -30.42 -2.10
CA ILE A 232 61.96 -29.42 -3.04
C ILE A 232 62.08 -29.93 -4.48
N GLN A 233 63.25 -30.46 -4.87
CA GLN A 233 63.47 -30.96 -6.22
C GLN A 233 62.54 -32.13 -6.58
N GLU A 234 62.28 -33.05 -5.65
CA GLU A 234 61.33 -34.16 -5.85
C GLU A 234 59.94 -33.64 -6.27
N ALA A 235 59.43 -32.62 -5.57
CA ALA A 235 58.14 -32.01 -5.89
C ALA A 235 58.17 -31.17 -7.19
N LEU A 236 59.27 -30.47 -7.49
CA LEU A 236 59.44 -29.76 -8.75
C LEU A 236 59.49 -30.72 -9.94
N ASP A 237 60.18 -31.86 -9.83
CA ASP A 237 60.22 -32.90 -10.84
C ASP A 237 58.83 -33.51 -11.09
N MET A 238 58.05 -33.75 -10.03
CA MET A 238 56.64 -34.14 -10.15
C MET A 238 55.81 -33.10 -10.92
N ARG A 239 55.98 -31.80 -10.61
CA ARG A 239 55.30 -30.68 -11.28
C ARG A 239 55.64 -30.62 -12.78
N ILE A 240 56.92 -30.78 -13.13
CA ILE A 240 57.41 -30.81 -14.53
C ILE A 240 56.86 -32.03 -15.29
N LYS A 241 56.85 -33.23 -14.68
CA LYS A 241 56.29 -34.45 -15.30
C LYS A 241 54.82 -34.26 -15.68
N ARG A 242 54.00 -33.68 -14.79
CA ARG A 242 52.59 -33.35 -15.06
C ARG A 242 52.43 -32.37 -16.23
N GLN A 243 53.23 -31.29 -16.26
CA GLN A 243 53.21 -30.31 -17.35
C GLN A 243 53.60 -30.94 -18.70
N SER A 244 54.53 -31.90 -18.72
CA SER A 244 54.97 -32.56 -19.97
C SER A 244 53.88 -33.36 -20.68
N PHE A 245 52.87 -33.85 -19.93
CA PHE A 245 51.69 -34.54 -20.46
C PHE A 245 50.66 -33.59 -21.10
N HIS A 246 50.71 -32.29 -20.81
CA HIS A 246 49.71 -31.30 -21.23
C HIS A 246 50.29 -30.30 -22.24
N LYS A 247 50.26 -30.67 -23.53
CA LYS A 247 50.58 -29.76 -24.64
C LYS A 247 49.29 -29.29 -25.34
N PRO A 248 48.91 -28.01 -25.24
CA PRO A 248 47.72 -27.49 -25.91
C PRO A 248 47.91 -27.37 -27.44
N THR A 249 46.88 -27.73 -28.19
CA THR A 249 46.78 -27.56 -29.65
C THR A 249 46.61 -26.08 -30.00
N PRO A 250 47.25 -25.54 -31.06
CA PRO A 250 47.06 -24.14 -31.45
C PRO A 250 45.62 -23.85 -31.91
N LEU A 251 45.01 -22.79 -31.36
CA LEU A 251 43.64 -22.38 -31.67
C LEU A 251 43.48 -21.88 -33.13
N PRO A 252 42.34 -22.15 -33.79
CA PRO A 252 42.07 -21.68 -35.15
C PRO A 252 41.85 -20.16 -35.21
N VAL A 253 42.18 -19.57 -36.36
CA VAL A 253 41.87 -18.18 -36.70
C VAL A 253 40.51 -18.13 -37.40
N LEU A 254 39.63 -17.22 -36.95
CA LEU A 254 38.25 -17.10 -37.43
C LEU A 254 38.06 -15.82 -38.27
N SER A 255 37.21 -15.88 -39.30
CA SER A 255 36.79 -14.69 -40.07
C SER A 255 35.47 -14.15 -39.54
N LEU A 256 35.24 -12.82 -39.65
CA LEU A 256 33.99 -12.18 -39.23
C LEU A 256 32.77 -12.73 -40.00
N THR A 257 31.71 -13.14 -39.28
CA THR A 257 30.45 -13.62 -39.91
C THR A 257 29.68 -12.54 -40.65
N LYS A 258 29.84 -11.27 -40.29
CA LYS A 258 29.36 -10.11 -41.07
C LYS A 258 30.53 -9.23 -41.48
N PRO A 259 30.75 -8.97 -42.79
CA PRO A 259 31.78 -8.05 -43.24
C PRO A 259 31.44 -6.62 -42.84
N ILE A 260 32.46 -5.86 -42.46
CA ILE A 260 32.35 -4.41 -42.22
C ILE A 260 32.14 -3.75 -43.59
N ARG A 261 30.94 -3.20 -43.84
CA ARG A 261 30.55 -2.63 -45.14
C ARG A 261 30.90 -1.15 -45.28
N GLU A 262 30.87 -0.45 -44.15
CA GLU A 262 31.20 0.95 -44.01
C GLU A 262 32.16 1.06 -42.83
N ASN A 263 33.18 1.92 -42.92
CA ASN A 263 34.11 2.14 -41.82
C ASN A 263 33.49 3.10 -40.79
N SER A 264 32.40 2.64 -40.16
CA SER A 264 31.68 3.32 -39.09
C SER A 264 31.70 2.48 -37.81
N TRP A 265 31.70 3.15 -36.66
CA TRP A 265 31.61 2.53 -35.34
C TRP A 265 30.36 1.67 -35.22
N LYS A 266 29.29 2.03 -35.93
CA LYS A 266 28.07 1.23 -36.05
C LYS A 266 28.31 -0.08 -36.80
N SER A 267 28.81 -0.04 -38.03
CA SER A 267 29.03 -1.27 -38.82
C SER A 267 30.05 -2.19 -38.17
N LEU A 268 31.09 -1.64 -37.54
CA LEU A 268 32.05 -2.40 -36.74
C LEU A 268 31.37 -3.08 -35.55
N GLY A 269 30.58 -2.34 -34.76
CA GLY A 269 29.86 -2.87 -33.60
C GLY A 269 28.86 -3.99 -33.96
N GLU A 270 28.08 -3.80 -35.03
CA GLU A 270 27.14 -4.82 -35.54
C GLU A 270 27.86 -6.10 -36.00
N SER A 271 29.05 -5.97 -36.60
CA SER A 271 29.90 -7.11 -36.99
C SER A 271 30.49 -7.84 -35.78
N LEU A 272 30.99 -7.13 -34.76
CA LEU A 272 31.52 -7.71 -33.52
C LEU A 272 30.42 -8.42 -32.72
N ILE A 273 29.25 -7.79 -32.58
CA ILE A 273 28.07 -8.39 -31.93
C ILE A 273 27.66 -9.68 -32.66
N SER A 274 27.57 -9.64 -33.99
CA SER A 274 27.22 -10.82 -34.78
C SER A 274 28.25 -11.94 -34.64
N MET A 275 29.54 -11.61 -34.53
CA MET A 275 30.60 -12.60 -34.30
C MET A 275 30.50 -13.22 -32.90
N TYR A 276 30.28 -12.41 -31.86
CA TYR A 276 30.03 -12.87 -30.50
C TYR A 276 28.82 -13.83 -30.44
N ASP A 277 27.70 -13.44 -31.04
CA ASP A 277 26.48 -14.26 -31.06
C ASP A 277 26.70 -15.55 -31.88
N SER A 278 27.58 -15.54 -32.88
CA SER A 278 27.94 -16.76 -33.66
C SER A 278 28.79 -17.73 -32.83
N ILE A 279 29.75 -17.22 -32.04
CA ILE A 279 30.60 -18.03 -31.16
C ILE A 279 29.77 -18.57 -29.98
N SER A 280 28.95 -17.72 -29.36
CA SER A 280 28.13 -18.09 -28.19
C SER A 280 27.04 -19.13 -28.49
N ASN A 281 26.66 -19.31 -29.75
CA ASN A 281 25.68 -20.30 -30.20
C ASN A 281 26.30 -21.40 -31.07
N ALA A 282 27.63 -21.52 -31.12
CA ALA A 282 28.33 -22.55 -31.88
C ALA A 282 28.18 -23.93 -31.24
N ASN A 283 27.95 -24.96 -32.07
CA ASN A 283 27.95 -26.36 -31.66
C ASN A 283 28.78 -27.18 -32.68
N PRO A 284 29.90 -27.82 -32.27
CA PRO A 284 30.49 -27.82 -30.93
C PRO A 284 31.02 -26.44 -30.50
N ALA A 285 31.27 -26.29 -29.20
CA ALA A 285 31.67 -25.02 -28.60
C ALA A 285 33.00 -24.49 -29.16
N VAL A 286 33.04 -23.20 -29.49
CA VAL A 286 34.25 -22.50 -30.00
C VAL A 286 34.75 -21.53 -28.92
N SER A 287 36.05 -21.54 -28.65
CA SER A 287 36.64 -20.64 -27.65
C SER A 287 36.52 -19.16 -28.05
N PHE A 288 36.11 -18.31 -27.11
CA PHE A 288 36.11 -16.86 -27.27
C PHE A 288 37.52 -16.27 -27.47
N SER A 289 38.57 -17.02 -27.15
CA SER A 289 39.99 -16.66 -27.35
C SER A 289 40.52 -16.95 -28.75
N CYS A 290 39.72 -17.55 -29.64
CA CYS A 290 40.11 -17.75 -31.04
C CYS A 290 40.32 -16.40 -31.73
N LYS A 291 41.50 -16.19 -32.32
CA LYS A 291 41.88 -14.93 -32.98
C LYS A 291 40.94 -14.63 -34.16
N ILE A 292 40.49 -13.38 -34.27
CA ILE A 292 39.71 -12.92 -35.42
C ILE A 292 40.64 -12.28 -36.46
N ASP A 293 40.52 -12.71 -37.71
CA ASP A 293 41.22 -12.09 -38.84
C ASP A 293 40.52 -10.79 -39.27
N LEU A 294 41.24 -9.68 -39.11
CA LEU A 294 40.84 -8.34 -39.53
C LEU A 294 41.62 -7.84 -40.76
N SER A 295 42.58 -8.63 -41.26
CA SER A 295 43.47 -8.26 -42.37
C SER A 295 42.72 -7.85 -43.66
N PRO A 296 41.61 -8.51 -44.07
CA PRO A 296 40.84 -8.14 -45.29
C PRO A 296 40.27 -6.71 -45.28
N PHE A 297 40.20 -6.06 -44.11
CA PHE A 297 39.60 -4.75 -43.92
C PHE A 297 40.63 -3.61 -43.84
N VAL A 298 41.93 -3.92 -43.81
CA VAL A 298 43.01 -2.90 -43.78
C VAL A 298 43.31 -2.34 -45.18
N GLU A 299 43.32 -3.19 -46.22
CA GLU A 299 43.78 -2.78 -47.57
C GLU A 299 42.69 -2.11 -48.44
N ASN A 300 41.41 -2.22 -48.06
CA ASN A 300 40.28 -1.92 -48.95
C ASN A 300 39.73 -0.48 -48.90
N GLY A 301 40.41 0.48 -48.25
CA GLY A 301 39.89 1.83 -48.01
C GLY A 301 39.55 2.71 -49.23
N ASN A 302 39.87 2.26 -50.46
CA ASN A 302 39.82 3.07 -51.68
C ASN A 302 39.24 2.42 -52.96
N LYS A 303 38.56 1.25 -52.91
CA LYS A 303 37.85 0.69 -54.09
C LYS A 303 36.46 0.18 -53.77
N LYS A 304 35.50 0.44 -54.67
CA LYS A 304 34.13 -0.09 -54.62
C LYS A 304 34.16 -1.62 -54.63
N GLN A 305 33.46 -2.26 -53.69
CA GLN A 305 33.32 -3.71 -53.62
C GLN A 305 32.02 -4.18 -54.28
N ASP A 306 32.13 -5.10 -55.23
CA ASP A 306 31.03 -5.93 -55.77
C ASP A 306 31.33 -7.44 -55.63
N ALA A 307 32.33 -7.81 -54.83
CA ALA A 307 32.70 -9.19 -54.56
C ALA A 307 33.05 -9.38 -53.08
N CYS A 308 32.17 -10.05 -52.35
CA CYS A 308 32.38 -10.43 -50.95
C CYS A 308 32.94 -11.87 -50.90
N PRO A 309 34.01 -12.16 -50.15
CA PRO A 309 34.40 -13.54 -49.89
C PRO A 309 33.29 -14.25 -49.10
N THR A 310 32.96 -15.48 -49.48
CA THR A 310 32.01 -16.33 -48.75
C THR A 310 32.54 -16.66 -47.36
N PRO A 311 31.73 -16.53 -46.28
CA PRO A 311 32.17 -16.90 -44.95
C PRO A 311 32.41 -18.41 -44.86
N SER A 312 33.59 -18.81 -44.39
CA SER A 312 33.91 -20.18 -44.00
C SER A 312 32.92 -20.65 -42.95
N SER A 313 32.24 -21.78 -43.14
CA SER A 313 31.29 -22.27 -42.15
C SER A 313 32.02 -22.71 -40.88
N LEU A 314 31.64 -22.18 -39.72
CA LEU A 314 32.22 -22.54 -38.40
C LEU A 314 32.21 -24.06 -38.14
N SER A 315 31.27 -24.81 -38.73
CA SER A 315 31.21 -26.27 -38.67
C SER A 315 32.47 -26.98 -39.20
N SER A 316 33.13 -26.46 -40.25
CA SER A 316 34.28 -27.12 -40.88
C SER A 316 35.61 -26.90 -40.15
N LEU A 317 35.66 -26.02 -39.16
CA LEU A 317 36.85 -25.78 -38.31
C LEU A 317 36.82 -26.62 -37.02
N SER A 318 35.71 -27.32 -36.74
CA SER A 318 35.51 -28.05 -35.49
C SER A 318 36.36 -29.33 -35.35
N GLU A 319 36.66 -30.01 -36.46
CA GLU A 319 37.47 -31.24 -36.48
C GLU A 319 38.90 -31.01 -35.96
N ALA A 320 39.45 -29.81 -36.18
CA ALA A 320 40.79 -29.42 -35.71
C ALA A 320 40.87 -29.16 -34.19
N CYS A 321 39.73 -28.84 -33.54
CA CYS A 321 39.67 -28.59 -32.10
C CYS A 321 39.31 -29.84 -31.29
N SER A 322 38.75 -30.88 -31.94
CA SER A 322 38.17 -32.06 -31.27
C SER A 322 39.13 -33.26 -31.21
N SER A 323 40.28 -33.17 -31.87
CA SER A 323 41.17 -34.30 -32.16
C SER A 323 42.23 -34.57 -31.07
N ASN A 324 41.78 -34.69 -29.81
CA ASN A 324 42.67 -35.09 -28.70
C ASN A 324 42.06 -36.11 -27.70
N SER A 325 41.03 -36.85 -28.10
CA SER A 325 40.65 -38.12 -27.46
C SER A 325 41.50 -39.28 -28.01
N ALA A 326 42.75 -39.37 -27.55
CA ALA A 326 43.63 -40.48 -27.92
C ALA A 326 43.07 -41.82 -27.39
N ALA A 327 43.08 -42.84 -28.26
CA ALA A 327 42.41 -44.11 -27.99
C ALA A 327 43.02 -44.90 -26.82
N SER A 328 42.16 -45.58 -26.06
CA SER A 328 42.51 -46.77 -25.27
C SER A 328 41.48 -47.88 -25.55
N PRO A 329 41.91 -49.15 -25.67
CA PRO A 329 41.04 -50.23 -26.12
C PRO A 329 40.28 -50.89 -24.96
N HIS A 330 39.05 -50.46 -24.68
CA HIS A 330 38.19 -51.22 -23.77
C HIS A 330 37.52 -52.41 -24.49
N VAL A 331 37.97 -53.61 -24.12
CA VAL A 331 37.09 -54.80 -24.11
C VAL A 331 36.02 -54.55 -23.05
N GLY A 332 34.75 -54.74 -23.40
CA GLY A 332 33.64 -54.28 -22.56
C GLY A 332 33.22 -55.25 -21.46
N LEU A 333 32.94 -54.69 -20.28
CA LEU A 333 31.98 -55.20 -19.30
C LEU A 333 31.00 -54.06 -18.91
N PRO A 334 29.78 -54.37 -18.42
CA PRO A 334 28.72 -53.37 -18.25
C PRO A 334 28.84 -52.59 -16.93
N THR A 335 28.99 -51.26 -17.02
CA THR A 335 29.12 -50.36 -15.86
C THR A 335 27.77 -49.80 -15.39
N HIS A 336 27.48 -49.90 -14.10
CA HIS A 336 26.37 -49.20 -13.42
C HIS A 336 26.93 -48.18 -12.40
N LYS A 337 26.49 -46.92 -12.52
CA LYS A 337 26.52 -45.84 -11.50
C LYS A 337 27.68 -45.79 -10.48
N SER A 338 28.75 -45.07 -10.83
CA SER A 338 29.79 -44.62 -9.89
C SER A 338 30.46 -43.30 -10.38
N GLU A 339 29.64 -42.36 -10.88
CA GLU A 339 30.11 -41.20 -11.66
C GLU A 339 30.96 -40.17 -10.88
N GLY A 340 30.93 -40.14 -9.55
CA GLY A 340 31.59 -39.09 -8.76
C GLY A 340 33.12 -39.15 -8.70
N LEU A 341 33.67 -40.34 -8.43
CA LEU A 341 35.11 -40.55 -8.23
C LEU A 341 35.83 -41.04 -9.50
N LEU A 342 35.16 -41.85 -10.33
CA LEU A 342 35.70 -42.29 -11.62
C LEU A 342 35.90 -41.15 -12.63
N GLN A 343 35.08 -40.11 -12.57
CA GLN A 343 35.21 -38.92 -13.42
C GLN A 343 36.46 -38.09 -13.08
N LEU A 344 36.97 -38.18 -11.84
CA LEU A 344 38.28 -37.63 -11.45
C LEU A 344 39.47 -38.48 -11.92
N ALA A 345 39.27 -39.78 -12.15
CA ALA A 345 40.32 -40.68 -12.64
C ALA A 345 40.55 -40.57 -14.17
N THR A 346 39.54 -40.11 -14.92
CA THR A 346 39.47 -40.25 -16.39
C THR A 346 39.52 -38.93 -17.19
N LEU A 347 39.46 -37.76 -16.55
CA LEU A 347 39.43 -36.46 -17.23
C LEU A 347 40.80 -35.74 -17.32
N PRO A 348 41.08 -34.97 -18.39
CA PRO A 348 42.10 -33.93 -18.39
C PRO A 348 41.75 -32.81 -17.39
N PRO A 349 42.75 -32.10 -16.82
CA PRO A 349 42.56 -31.15 -15.73
C PRO A 349 42.18 -29.75 -16.22
N GLU A 350 40.91 -29.56 -16.57
CA GLU A 350 40.25 -28.25 -16.63
C GLU A 350 38.94 -28.32 -15.82
N ASP A 351 38.43 -27.15 -15.38
CA ASP A 351 37.18 -26.99 -14.59
C ASP A 351 37.12 -27.53 -13.15
N TYR A 352 38.04 -27.05 -12.28
CA TYR A 352 37.78 -26.89 -10.84
C TYR A 352 37.64 -25.40 -10.46
N ARG A 353 36.54 -24.76 -10.90
CA ARG A 353 36.13 -23.42 -10.42
C ARG A 353 34.70 -23.31 -9.89
N SER A 354 33.89 -24.38 -9.96
CA SER A 354 32.48 -24.37 -9.55
C SER A 354 32.14 -25.34 -8.41
N ARG A 355 32.99 -25.39 -7.38
CA ARG A 355 32.62 -25.73 -6.00
C ARG A 355 33.45 -24.85 -5.06
N ARG A 356 32.81 -23.85 -4.44
CA ARG A 356 33.42 -23.19 -3.27
C ARG A 356 33.48 -24.24 -2.17
N SER A 357 34.69 -24.70 -1.86
CA SER A 357 34.90 -25.42 -0.60
C SER A 357 34.49 -24.50 0.53
N SER A 358 33.65 -24.99 1.44
CA SER A 358 33.40 -24.33 2.71
C SER A 358 34.74 -24.06 3.39
N VAL A 359 34.95 -22.82 3.82
CA VAL A 359 35.97 -22.54 4.83
C VAL A 359 35.56 -23.34 6.07
N MET A 360 36.50 -24.06 6.69
CA MET A 360 36.23 -24.77 7.93
C MET A 360 35.96 -23.74 9.03
N GLU A 361 34.70 -23.61 9.43
CA GLU A 361 34.34 -22.90 10.65
C GLU A 361 34.88 -23.68 11.87
N ILE A 362 35.23 -22.93 12.91
CA ILE A 362 35.79 -23.46 14.16
C ILE A 362 34.62 -23.76 15.10
N ASP A 363 34.36 -25.04 15.38
CA ASP A 363 33.33 -25.45 16.34
C ASP A 363 33.66 -25.00 17.78
N GLU A 364 32.78 -24.19 18.39
CA GLU A 364 32.75 -23.97 19.83
C GLU A 364 31.77 -24.94 20.52
N MET A 365 32.18 -25.53 21.65
CA MET A 365 31.34 -26.46 22.40
C MET A 365 30.21 -25.76 23.19
N PRO A 366 29.00 -26.36 23.26
CA PRO A 366 27.90 -25.80 24.03
C PRO A 366 27.93 -26.17 25.52
N THR A 367 27.69 -25.20 26.39
CA THR A 367 27.34 -25.41 27.81
C THR A 367 25.92 -24.92 28.10
N THR A 368 25.10 -25.77 28.74
CA THR A 368 23.76 -25.41 29.27
C THR A 368 23.82 -25.11 30.76
N PRO A 369 22.81 -24.40 31.34
CA PRO A 369 21.79 -25.15 32.09
C PRO A 369 20.34 -24.60 32.09
N THR A 370 19.41 -25.44 31.63
CA THR A 370 18.24 -25.99 32.38
C THR A 370 17.19 -25.10 33.12
N THR A 371 16.03 -24.86 32.46
CA THR A 371 14.61 -25.02 32.97
C THR A 371 14.02 -24.08 34.07
N PRO A 372 12.69 -24.14 34.43
CA PRO A 372 11.50 -24.81 33.81
C PRO A 372 10.19 -23.95 33.68
N ASN A 373 9.25 -24.36 32.81
CA ASN A 373 7.83 -24.70 33.12
C ASN A 373 6.95 -24.84 31.84
N VAL A 374 6.43 -26.02 31.51
CA VAL A 374 5.13 -26.64 31.91
C VAL A 374 3.95 -26.35 30.94
N ASN A 375 3.65 -27.37 30.14
CA ASN A 375 2.37 -27.84 29.58
C ASN A 375 1.10 -26.99 29.75
N ALA A 376 0.31 -26.81 28.68
CA ALA A 376 -0.67 -27.83 28.24
C ALA A 376 -1.52 -27.41 27.01
N ASN A 377 -1.79 -28.37 26.14
CA ASN A 377 -2.91 -28.40 25.16
C ASN A 377 -3.71 -29.69 25.51
N PRO A 378 -5.03 -29.81 25.27
CA PRO A 378 -5.58 -29.82 23.90
C PRO A 378 -7.03 -29.29 23.73
N TYR A 379 -7.48 -29.11 22.48
CA TYR A 379 -8.58 -29.90 21.86
C TYR A 379 -8.95 -29.36 20.45
N THR A 380 -9.29 -30.27 19.55
CA THR A 380 -9.56 -30.05 18.11
C THR A 380 -11.06 -30.26 17.81
N LEU A 381 -11.62 -29.69 16.72
CA LEU A 381 -12.53 -30.33 15.71
C LEU A 381 -13.47 -29.34 14.93
N VAL A 382 -12.97 -28.78 13.82
CA VAL A 382 -13.35 -29.06 12.40
C VAL A 382 -14.84 -29.35 11.99
N LEU A 383 -15.31 -28.64 10.92
CA LEU A 383 -16.42 -28.88 9.94
C LEU A 383 -17.92 -28.63 10.34
N PRO A 384 -18.89 -28.44 9.40
CA PRO A 384 -18.85 -28.17 7.93
C PRO A 384 -19.76 -27.00 7.41
N GLN A 385 -19.77 -26.76 6.09
CA GLN A 385 -20.69 -25.85 5.34
C GLN A 385 -21.98 -26.56 4.85
N TYR A 386 -23.06 -25.81 4.55
CA TYR A 386 -24.19 -26.24 3.69
C TYR A 386 -24.91 -25.06 3.00
N ASP A 387 -25.49 -25.31 1.81
CA ASP A 387 -26.18 -24.37 0.91
C ASP A 387 -27.73 -24.57 0.84
N THR A 388 -28.41 -23.64 0.14
CA THR A 388 -29.75 -23.77 -0.52
C THR A 388 -31.02 -23.41 0.33
N PRO A 389 -32.23 -23.18 -0.26
CA PRO A 389 -32.72 -21.80 -0.45
C PRO A 389 -34.25 -21.60 -0.08
N PRO A 390 -35.18 -20.97 -0.86
CA PRO A 390 -36.24 -20.13 -0.27
C PRO A 390 -37.66 -20.75 -0.25
N THR A 391 -38.65 -20.06 0.33
CA THR A 391 -40.07 -20.42 0.19
C THR A 391 -40.99 -19.18 0.25
N ASP A 392 -41.84 -19.03 -0.77
CA ASP A 392 -42.93 -18.04 -0.88
C ASP A 392 -44.10 -18.30 0.09
N LEU A 393 -44.94 -17.28 0.32
CA LEU A 393 -46.40 -17.45 0.46
C LEU A 393 -47.18 -16.10 0.51
N SER A 394 -47.91 -15.75 -0.57
CA SER A 394 -49.31 -15.27 -0.50
C SER A 394 -49.94 -15.21 -1.91
N ILE A 395 -51.26 -15.44 -1.99
CA ILE A 395 -51.97 -15.80 -3.23
C ILE A 395 -52.98 -14.72 -3.69
N CYS A 396 -53.24 -14.72 -5.00
CA CYS A 396 -54.06 -13.86 -5.86
C CYS A 396 -55.51 -13.53 -5.44
N ALA A 397 -56.05 -12.41 -5.99
CA ALA A 397 -57.28 -12.32 -6.83
C ALA A 397 -57.74 -10.84 -7.02
N ASP A 398 -58.50 -10.39 -8.05
CA ASP A 398 -58.56 -10.69 -9.50
C ASP A 398 -59.44 -9.60 -10.23
N SER A 399 -59.49 -9.57 -11.57
CA SER A 399 -60.58 -9.08 -12.46
C SER A 399 -60.77 -7.59 -12.94
N THR A 400 -60.35 -7.33 -14.19
CA THR A 400 -61.10 -6.80 -15.38
C THR A 400 -61.95 -5.47 -15.44
N SER A 401 -61.42 -4.49 -16.20
CA SER A 401 -61.94 -3.94 -17.51
C SER A 401 -63.13 -2.94 -17.72
N SER A 402 -62.81 -1.81 -18.42
CA SER A 402 -63.43 -1.28 -19.68
C SER A 402 -64.39 -0.04 -19.74
N ASN A 403 -64.18 0.82 -20.78
CA ASN A 403 -65.12 1.71 -21.53
C ASN A 403 -65.74 2.97 -20.84
N LYS A 404 -66.16 4.11 -21.48
CA LYS A 404 -66.06 4.73 -22.85
C LYS A 404 -66.59 6.21 -22.87
N ARG A 405 -65.93 7.14 -23.62
CA ARG A 405 -66.43 8.35 -24.40
C ARG A 405 -67.32 9.43 -23.66
N THR A 406 -67.58 10.69 -24.09
CA THR A 406 -67.62 11.45 -25.39
C THR A 406 -67.44 13.02 -25.25
N SER A 407 -67.00 13.70 -26.34
CA SER A 407 -67.18 15.13 -26.81
C SER A 407 -67.30 16.34 -25.85
N LYS A 408 -66.61 17.50 -25.95
CA LYS A 408 -66.23 18.47 -27.04
C LYS A 408 -67.33 19.36 -27.67
N ARG A 409 -67.33 20.69 -27.40
CA ARG A 409 -67.44 21.78 -28.42
C ARG A 409 -67.16 23.24 -27.92
N LYS A 410 -66.31 23.98 -28.69
CA LYS A 410 -66.18 25.44 -29.02
C LYS A 410 -66.39 26.54 -27.93
N ARG A 411 -65.46 27.50 -27.72
CA ARG A 411 -65.02 28.71 -28.53
C ARG A 411 -66.13 29.79 -28.63
N LEU A 412 -65.91 31.09 -28.37
CA LEU A 412 -64.87 32.03 -28.91
C LEU A 412 -64.51 33.23 -27.98
N LEU A 413 -63.34 33.85 -28.24
CA LEU A 413 -62.78 35.22 -27.99
C LEU A 413 -63.14 36.02 -26.70
N SER A 414 -62.20 36.62 -25.93
CA SER A 414 -61.21 37.71 -26.25
C SER A 414 -61.95 39.04 -26.56
N GLU A 415 -61.79 40.19 -25.89
CA GLU A 415 -60.67 40.91 -25.19
C GLU A 415 -61.26 41.92 -24.16
N LEU A 416 -60.59 42.59 -23.20
CA LEU A 416 -59.20 42.66 -22.65
C LEU A 416 -59.25 43.30 -21.21
N ASN A 417 -58.10 43.38 -20.51
CA ASN A 417 -57.62 44.29 -19.42
C ASN A 417 -58.60 45.19 -18.60
N ASP A 418 -58.43 45.43 -17.28
CA ASP A 418 -57.54 44.86 -16.25
C ASP A 418 -58.02 45.26 -14.81
N LEU A 419 -57.34 44.76 -13.77
CA LEU A 419 -57.40 45.13 -12.32
C LEU A 419 -58.58 44.64 -11.42
N SER A 420 -58.16 43.96 -10.34
CA SER A 420 -58.70 43.96 -8.94
C SER A 420 -59.39 42.71 -8.33
N THR A 421 -58.78 42.22 -7.25
CA THR A 421 -59.35 41.53 -6.05
C THR A 421 -59.93 40.08 -6.06
N LYS A 422 -59.37 39.27 -5.13
CA LYS A 422 -60.00 38.30 -4.18
C LYS A 422 -60.92 37.15 -4.67
N ARG A 423 -60.68 35.95 -4.08
CA ARG A 423 -61.57 34.75 -3.96
C ARG A 423 -61.78 33.97 -5.29
N ARG A 424 -62.08 32.65 -5.37
CA ARG A 424 -62.45 31.58 -4.40
C ARG A 424 -62.13 30.17 -4.99
N SER A 425 -62.18 29.11 -4.18
CA SER A 425 -61.86 27.70 -4.50
C SER A 425 -62.73 27.00 -5.56
N SER A 426 -62.23 25.91 -6.20
CA SER A 426 -62.70 24.52 -5.92
C SER A 426 -61.96 23.41 -6.70
N ARG A 427 -62.01 22.17 -6.15
CA ARG A 427 -61.60 20.84 -6.65
C ARG A 427 -61.13 20.68 -8.12
N VAL A 428 -59.97 20.04 -8.32
CA VAL A 428 -59.79 18.71 -8.98
C VAL A 428 -58.50 18.04 -8.44
N ARG A 429 -58.49 16.70 -8.28
CA ARG A 429 -57.30 15.88 -8.00
C ARG A 429 -56.71 15.31 -9.30
N ASN A 430 -55.44 15.57 -9.61
CA ASN A 430 -54.39 14.54 -9.79
C ASN A 430 -53.04 15.16 -10.21
N PRO A 431 -51.88 14.64 -9.75
CA PRO A 431 -50.57 15.22 -10.03
C PRO A 431 -49.79 14.42 -11.09
N ALA A 432 -49.75 14.86 -12.35
CA ALA A 432 -48.87 14.26 -13.39
C ALA A 432 -48.70 15.14 -14.64
N ILE A 433 -48.53 16.46 -14.53
CA ILE A 433 -48.10 17.31 -15.66
C ILE A 433 -47.02 18.26 -15.17
N LYS A 434 -45.82 18.17 -15.77
CA LYS A 434 -44.76 19.17 -15.61
C LYS A 434 -45.32 20.53 -16.03
N LYS A 435 -45.46 21.47 -15.09
CA LYS A 435 -45.56 22.89 -15.45
C LYS A 435 -44.27 23.29 -16.18
N PRO A 436 -44.30 24.29 -17.07
CA PRO A 436 -43.07 24.92 -17.53
C PRO A 436 -42.27 25.38 -16.32
N GLN A 437 -40.95 25.19 -16.33
CA GLN A 437 -40.10 26.00 -15.47
C GLN A 437 -40.26 27.44 -15.94
N ASP A 438 -40.72 28.33 -15.07
CA ASP A 438 -40.44 29.74 -15.26
C ASP A 438 -38.91 29.87 -15.27
N ASN A 439 -38.33 30.47 -16.32
CA ASN A 439 -36.90 30.79 -16.38
C ASN A 439 -36.61 31.94 -15.40
N ILE A 440 -36.57 31.60 -14.12
CA ILE A 440 -36.22 32.50 -13.03
C ILE A 440 -34.72 32.74 -13.10
N ASN A 441 -34.30 33.96 -13.44
CA ASN A 441 -32.90 34.35 -13.31
C ASN A 441 -32.56 34.49 -11.81
N TYR A 442 -32.02 33.42 -11.21
CA TYR A 442 -31.65 33.38 -9.80
C TYR A 442 -30.52 34.36 -9.48
N GLN A 443 -29.61 34.66 -10.42
CA GLN A 443 -28.52 35.61 -10.20
C GLN A 443 -29.04 37.04 -10.01
N GLU A 444 -29.85 37.55 -10.95
CA GLU A 444 -30.50 38.87 -10.83
C GLU A 444 -31.43 38.96 -9.61
N LEU A 445 -32.07 37.84 -9.24
CA LEU A 445 -32.94 37.81 -8.07
C LEU A 445 -32.14 37.92 -6.77
N LEU A 446 -31.06 37.16 -6.63
CA LEU A 446 -30.22 37.15 -5.43
C LEU A 446 -29.49 38.49 -5.24
N GLN A 447 -29.05 39.12 -6.33
CA GLN A 447 -28.43 40.45 -6.31
C GLN A 447 -29.34 41.53 -5.70
N LYS A 448 -30.68 41.40 -5.79
CA LYS A 448 -31.62 42.37 -5.18
C LYS A 448 -31.63 42.36 -3.65
N PHE A 449 -31.11 41.31 -3.02
CA PHE A 449 -30.96 41.24 -1.56
C PHE A 449 -29.60 41.72 -1.06
N LEU A 450 -28.62 41.94 -1.95
CA LEU A 450 -27.25 42.32 -1.58
C LEU A 450 -27.12 43.81 -1.24
N PRO A 451 -26.44 44.16 -0.14
CA PRO A 451 -25.94 45.51 0.09
C PRO A 451 -24.93 45.95 -0.99
N PRO A 452 -24.85 47.25 -1.33
CA PRO A 452 -24.02 47.73 -2.45
C PRO A 452 -22.55 47.30 -2.42
N LYS A 453 -21.96 47.19 -1.22
CA LYS A 453 -20.57 46.73 -1.04
C LYS A 453 -20.31 45.30 -1.50
N LEU A 454 -21.30 44.41 -1.42
CA LEU A 454 -21.16 42.99 -1.79
C LEU A 454 -21.47 42.74 -3.28
N ILE A 455 -22.02 43.72 -3.98
CA ILE A 455 -22.24 43.67 -5.43
C ILE A 455 -20.91 43.91 -6.18
N GLY A 456 -19.99 44.67 -5.57
CA GLY A 456 -18.81 45.22 -6.21
C GLY A 456 -19.15 46.49 -6.99
N ASP A 457 -18.20 47.43 -7.06
CA ASP A 457 -18.30 48.49 -8.08
C ASP A 457 -18.23 47.81 -9.45
N GLY A 458 -19.04 48.27 -10.41
CA GLY A 458 -19.21 47.67 -11.75
C GLY A 458 -18.00 47.79 -12.68
N LYS A 459 -16.79 47.84 -12.11
CA LYS A 459 -15.52 47.61 -12.79
C LYS A 459 -15.01 46.25 -12.34
N CYS A 460 -15.22 45.24 -13.16
CA CYS A 460 -14.23 44.18 -13.21
C CYS A 460 -12.88 44.85 -13.45
N GLU A 461 -11.86 44.50 -12.66
CA GLU A 461 -10.53 44.55 -13.23
C GLU A 461 -10.56 43.59 -14.42
N GLU A 462 -10.25 44.11 -15.60
CA GLU A 462 -10.07 43.30 -16.81
C GLU A 462 -9.12 42.14 -16.45
N PRO A 463 -9.46 40.87 -16.71
CA PRO A 463 -8.41 39.88 -16.85
C PRO A 463 -7.57 40.32 -18.05
N ASP A 464 -6.27 40.56 -17.86
CA ASP A 464 -5.37 41.10 -18.88
C ASP A 464 -5.66 40.52 -20.27
N GLU A 465 -6.03 41.39 -21.22
CA GLU A 465 -6.39 41.01 -22.58
C GLU A 465 -5.17 40.41 -23.29
N ASP A 466 -5.10 39.08 -23.34
CA ASP A 466 -4.32 38.34 -24.34
C ASP A 466 -5.01 37.01 -24.67
N SER A 467 -6.25 37.12 -25.18
CA SER A 467 -7.01 35.99 -25.76
C SER A 467 -8.07 36.50 -26.75
N GLU A 468 -7.61 36.87 -27.96
CA GLU A 468 -8.52 37.20 -29.07
C GLU A 468 -9.41 36.01 -29.48
N PRO A 469 -10.59 36.27 -30.09
CA PRO A 469 -11.74 35.39 -29.96
C PRO A 469 -11.78 34.23 -30.96
N THR A 470 -12.27 33.08 -30.48
CA THR A 470 -12.57 31.93 -31.34
C THR A 470 -13.83 32.19 -32.19
N SER A 471 -13.66 32.62 -33.44
CA SER A 471 -14.75 32.54 -34.42
C SER A 471 -14.90 31.09 -34.89
N LEU A 472 -16.06 30.49 -34.63
CA LEU A 472 -16.45 29.21 -35.21
C LEU A 472 -16.50 29.30 -36.73
N ASP A 473 -15.62 28.58 -37.41
CA ASP A 473 -16.06 27.90 -38.63
C ASP A 473 -15.45 26.51 -38.77
N LYS A 474 -16.26 25.56 -39.25
CA LYS A 474 -15.86 24.16 -39.39
C LYS A 474 -15.27 23.94 -40.78
N THR A 475 -13.98 23.62 -40.86
CA THR A 475 -13.51 22.74 -41.94
C THR A 475 -12.25 21.99 -41.56
N SER A 476 -12.26 20.69 -41.82
CA SER A 476 -11.13 19.78 -41.69
C SER A 476 -9.99 20.13 -42.64
N ARG A 477 -8.74 20.09 -42.15
CA ARG A 477 -7.58 19.50 -42.85
C ARG A 477 -6.35 19.45 -41.96
N ASP A 478 -5.68 18.30 -41.96
CA ASP A 478 -4.27 18.18 -41.57
C ASP A 478 -3.40 19.07 -42.46
N PHE A 479 -2.30 19.63 -41.94
CA PHE A 479 -1.03 19.75 -42.68
C PHE A 479 0.14 20.09 -41.75
N SER A 480 1.34 19.89 -42.30
CA SER A 480 2.66 19.90 -41.64
C SER A 480 3.51 21.15 -41.96
N CYS A 481 4.69 21.22 -41.32
CA CYS A 481 5.94 21.85 -41.80
C CYS A 481 6.22 23.33 -41.44
N GLY A 482 7.51 23.71 -41.51
CA GLY A 482 8.10 25.03 -41.22
C GLY A 482 8.89 25.01 -39.90
N GLN A 483 10.23 24.92 -39.83
CA GLN A 483 11.27 25.66 -40.57
C GLN A 483 11.06 27.17 -40.59
N SER A 484 11.87 27.89 -39.83
CA SER A 484 12.31 29.25 -40.15
C SER A 484 13.79 29.41 -39.75
N SER A 485 14.50 30.23 -40.52
CA SER A 485 15.95 30.25 -40.64
C SER A 485 16.57 31.57 -40.18
N GLU A 486 17.84 31.50 -39.81
CA GLU A 486 18.88 32.55 -39.94
C GLU A 486 18.42 34.01 -40.07
N ASN A 487 18.68 34.80 -39.03
CA ASN A 487 19.77 35.78 -39.05
C ASN A 487 19.86 36.51 -37.70
N ASP A 488 20.97 36.34 -36.99
CA ASP A 488 21.67 37.51 -36.47
C ASP A 488 23.17 37.25 -36.38
N LYS A 489 23.99 38.29 -36.55
CA LYS A 489 25.44 38.17 -36.73
C LYS A 489 26.21 38.56 -35.48
N SER A 490 27.37 37.91 -35.34
CA SER A 490 28.48 38.22 -34.44
C SER A 490 28.15 38.29 -32.95
N ASP A 491 28.55 37.24 -32.24
CA ASP A 491 29.86 37.34 -31.60
C ASP A 491 30.70 36.06 -31.73
N LYS A 492 32.03 36.21 -31.84
CA LYS A 492 32.95 35.09 -32.10
C LYS A 492 33.62 34.62 -30.80
N THR A 493 33.09 33.57 -30.19
CA THR A 493 33.90 32.61 -29.42
C THR A 493 33.53 31.19 -29.84
N SER A 494 34.52 30.44 -30.32
CA SER A 494 34.31 29.13 -30.95
C SER A 494 34.29 28.00 -29.91
N SER A 495 33.11 27.60 -29.45
CA SER A 495 32.93 26.27 -28.85
C SER A 495 32.74 25.24 -29.97
N ASN A 496 33.81 24.53 -30.34
CA ASN A 496 33.75 23.45 -31.32
C ASN A 496 32.83 22.32 -30.80
N THR A 497 31.63 22.18 -31.35
CA THR A 497 30.78 21.01 -31.12
C THR A 497 31.39 19.80 -31.83
N CYS A 498 31.93 18.85 -31.07
CA CYS A 498 32.59 17.67 -31.61
C CYS A 498 31.57 16.60 -32.03
N ASP A 499 31.29 16.53 -33.32
CA ASP A 499 30.48 15.46 -33.92
C ASP A 499 31.34 14.20 -34.09
N LEU A 500 30.86 13.06 -33.58
CA LEU A 500 31.56 11.78 -33.65
C LEU A 500 31.83 11.33 -35.11
N THR A 501 31.00 11.76 -36.06
CA THR A 501 31.06 11.33 -37.46
C THR A 501 32.17 11.99 -38.27
N TRP A 502 32.80 13.07 -37.78
CA TRP A 502 33.75 13.88 -38.56
C TRP A 502 35.11 13.20 -38.82
N SER A 503 35.51 12.26 -37.96
CA SER A 503 36.78 11.50 -38.05
C SER A 503 36.58 9.98 -37.94
N GLU A 504 35.32 9.53 -37.93
CA GLU A 504 34.94 8.13 -37.70
C GLU A 504 35.61 7.16 -38.69
N LYS A 505 35.76 7.54 -39.96
CA LYS A 505 36.35 6.67 -40.99
C LYS A 505 37.82 6.34 -40.73
N GLU A 506 38.61 7.36 -40.39
CA GLU A 506 40.04 7.23 -40.09
C GLU A 506 40.27 6.46 -38.80
N GLU A 507 39.43 6.72 -37.78
CA GLU A 507 39.52 6.06 -36.47
C GLU A 507 39.14 4.58 -36.51
N VAL A 508 38.09 4.21 -37.26
CA VAL A 508 37.72 2.81 -37.46
C VAL A 508 38.80 2.06 -38.25
N CYS A 509 39.42 2.69 -39.26
CA CYS A 509 40.61 2.15 -39.91
C CYS A 509 41.76 1.93 -38.91
N GLN A 510 42.03 2.91 -38.04
CA GLN A 510 43.08 2.82 -37.02
C GLN A 510 42.79 1.73 -35.98
N PHE A 511 41.52 1.57 -35.57
CA PHE A 511 41.08 0.48 -34.69
C PHE A 511 41.36 -0.89 -35.32
N ILE A 512 41.00 -1.08 -36.60
CA ILE A 512 41.22 -2.34 -37.33
C ILE A 512 42.73 -2.62 -37.44
N ALA A 513 43.54 -1.63 -37.84
CA ALA A 513 44.99 -1.76 -37.97
C ALA A 513 45.68 -2.11 -36.64
N ASN A 514 45.29 -1.44 -35.54
CA ASN A 514 45.86 -1.69 -34.20
C ASN A 514 45.48 -3.06 -33.61
N ASN A 515 44.45 -3.72 -34.15
CA ASN A 515 43.91 -4.98 -33.61
C ASN A 515 44.10 -6.21 -34.51
N LEU A 516 45.03 -6.13 -35.47
CA LEU A 516 45.49 -7.30 -36.25
C LEU A 516 46.07 -8.43 -35.38
N PHE A 517 46.49 -8.13 -34.15
CA PHE A 517 46.88 -9.08 -33.12
C PHE A 517 45.94 -8.95 -31.89
N ASN A 518 44.67 -9.34 -32.08
CA ASN A 518 43.68 -9.43 -31.01
C ASN A 518 43.74 -10.76 -30.26
N ALA A 519 43.26 -10.75 -29.01
CA ALA A 519 43.11 -11.94 -28.16
C ALA A 519 41.70 -12.57 -28.26
N GLY A 520 41.05 -12.46 -29.42
CA GLY A 520 39.69 -12.94 -29.68
C GLY A 520 38.60 -11.88 -29.49
N ILE A 521 37.34 -12.30 -29.51
CA ILE A 521 36.19 -11.38 -29.63
C ILE A 521 35.97 -10.51 -28.39
N ILE A 522 36.28 -11.01 -27.19
CA ILE A 522 36.07 -10.26 -25.95
C ILE A 522 37.05 -9.09 -25.83
N ASP A 523 38.29 -9.26 -26.30
CA ASP A 523 39.30 -8.20 -26.40
C ASP A 523 38.90 -7.12 -27.42
N LEU A 524 38.33 -7.51 -28.56
CA LEU A 524 37.78 -6.55 -29.53
C LEU A 524 36.57 -5.79 -28.97
N LEU A 525 35.68 -6.46 -28.25
CA LEU A 525 34.54 -5.81 -27.58
C LEU A 525 34.99 -4.87 -26.46
N TYR A 526 35.99 -5.25 -25.64
CA TYR A 526 36.61 -4.38 -24.61
C TYR A 526 37.08 -3.07 -25.22
N LYS A 527 37.95 -3.15 -26.24
CA LYS A 527 38.53 -1.98 -26.89
C LYS A 527 37.48 -1.12 -27.58
N TYR A 528 36.46 -1.74 -28.19
CA TYR A 528 35.34 -1.05 -28.80
C TYR A 528 34.54 -0.22 -27.78
N VAL A 529 34.13 -0.81 -26.65
CA VAL A 529 33.33 -0.09 -25.65
C VAL A 529 34.14 0.98 -24.90
N VAL A 530 35.43 0.74 -24.66
CA VAL A 530 36.33 1.71 -24.02
C VAL A 530 36.57 2.93 -24.91
N ILE A 531 36.88 2.74 -26.20
CA ILE A 531 37.15 3.86 -27.12
C ILE A 531 35.90 4.72 -27.30
N LEU A 532 34.73 4.10 -27.41
CA LEU A 532 33.47 4.85 -27.45
C LEU A 532 33.16 5.53 -26.10
N GLY A 533 33.35 4.88 -24.95
CA GLY A 533 33.14 5.47 -23.62
C GLY A 533 33.96 6.75 -23.39
N LYS A 534 35.22 6.79 -23.85
CA LYS A 534 36.06 8.00 -23.85
C LYS A 534 35.49 9.16 -24.69
N LYS A 535 34.59 8.88 -25.63
CA LYS A 535 33.95 9.84 -26.55
C LYS A 535 32.52 10.19 -26.14
N SER A 536 32.17 10.02 -24.87
CA SER A 536 30.84 10.40 -24.35
C SER A 536 30.56 11.92 -24.40
N SER A 537 31.60 12.74 -24.57
CA SER A 537 31.55 14.19 -24.80
C SER A 537 31.36 14.60 -26.27
N CYS A 538 31.27 13.65 -27.20
CA CYS A 538 30.86 13.89 -28.59
C CYS A 538 29.35 13.64 -28.76
N ILE A 539 28.74 14.19 -29.82
CA ILE A 539 27.34 13.85 -30.18
C ILE A 539 27.33 12.50 -30.91
N TRP A 540 26.51 11.56 -30.45
CA TRP A 540 26.40 10.21 -31.01
C TRP A 540 25.19 10.08 -31.94
N PRO A 541 25.31 9.39 -33.08
CA PRO A 541 24.15 8.99 -33.89
C PRO A 541 23.20 8.10 -33.07
N LYS A 542 21.89 8.39 -33.07
CA LYS A 542 20.89 7.60 -32.31
C LYS A 542 20.97 6.09 -32.59
N SER A 543 21.31 5.69 -33.82
CA SER A 543 21.44 4.28 -34.19
C SER A 543 22.75 3.60 -33.74
N LEU A 544 23.73 4.35 -33.21
CA LEU A 544 24.93 3.81 -32.57
C LEU A 544 24.66 3.47 -31.09
N VAL A 545 23.81 4.22 -30.41
CA VAL A 545 23.51 4.04 -28.97
C VAL A 545 22.98 2.64 -28.66
N ASP A 546 22.03 2.13 -29.45
CA ASP A 546 21.53 0.77 -29.29
C ASP A 546 22.59 -0.30 -29.61
N VAL A 547 23.49 -0.05 -30.57
CA VAL A 547 24.59 -0.98 -30.90
C VAL A 547 25.60 -1.02 -29.76
N PHE A 548 26.01 0.13 -29.22
CA PHE A 548 26.90 0.21 -28.05
C PHE A 548 26.31 -0.50 -26.84
N CYS A 549 25.03 -0.25 -26.51
CA CYS A 549 24.36 -0.93 -25.39
C CYS A 549 24.33 -2.45 -25.55
N ASN A 550 24.16 -2.95 -26.78
CA ASN A 550 24.17 -4.37 -27.10
C ASN A 550 25.57 -5.00 -27.05
N ALA A 551 26.61 -4.26 -27.46
CA ALA A 551 28.00 -4.69 -27.34
C ALA A 551 28.44 -4.74 -25.87
N PHE A 552 28.13 -3.68 -25.11
CA PHE A 552 28.46 -3.58 -23.69
C PHE A 552 27.79 -4.69 -22.86
N ALA A 553 26.51 -4.99 -23.09
CA ALA A 553 25.82 -6.07 -22.37
C ALA A 553 26.50 -7.44 -22.55
N ARG A 554 26.95 -7.77 -23.78
CA ARG A 554 27.67 -9.02 -24.09
C ARG A 554 29.04 -9.05 -23.44
N PHE A 555 29.79 -7.96 -23.55
CA PHE A 555 31.08 -7.77 -22.89
C PHE A 555 30.98 -7.95 -21.36
N ARG A 556 29.97 -7.34 -20.74
CA ARG A 556 29.74 -7.33 -19.29
C ARG A 556 29.40 -8.70 -18.68
N HIS A 557 29.02 -9.69 -19.49
CA HIS A 557 28.84 -11.08 -19.03
C HIS A 557 30.17 -11.79 -18.71
N HIS A 558 31.29 -11.39 -19.32
CA HIS A 558 32.57 -12.07 -19.16
C HIS A 558 33.51 -11.40 -18.15
N ILE A 559 33.15 -10.22 -17.63
CA ILE A 559 34.02 -9.36 -16.84
C ILE A 559 33.30 -8.86 -15.58
N ALA A 560 33.97 -8.99 -14.44
CA ALA A 560 33.59 -8.37 -13.17
C ALA A 560 34.04 -6.90 -13.12
N THR A 561 33.39 -6.10 -12.28
CA THR A 561 33.82 -4.71 -12.02
C THR A 561 35.24 -4.71 -11.43
N PRO A 562 36.13 -3.80 -11.88
CA PRO A 562 37.50 -3.72 -11.35
C PRO A 562 37.52 -3.48 -9.83
N ASN A 563 38.41 -4.17 -9.12
CA ASN A 563 38.60 -3.90 -7.68
C ASN A 563 39.33 -2.56 -7.50
N LEU A 564 38.61 -1.57 -6.98
CA LEU A 564 39.13 -0.23 -6.73
C LEU A 564 40.24 -0.21 -5.66
N PHE A 565 40.31 -1.19 -4.75
CA PHE A 565 41.23 -1.19 -3.61
C PHE A 565 42.57 -1.91 -3.87
N CYS A 566 42.81 -2.41 -5.08
CA CYS A 566 44.09 -3.04 -5.43
C CYS A 566 45.19 -2.00 -5.66
N ASN A 567 46.33 -2.15 -4.96
CA ASN A 567 47.55 -1.35 -5.15
C ASN A 567 48.35 -1.80 -6.39
N SER A 568 47.72 -1.85 -7.57
CA SER A 568 48.33 -2.28 -8.83
C SER A 568 48.26 -1.19 -9.91
N SER A 569 49.15 -1.31 -10.90
CA SER A 569 49.42 -0.36 -11.99
C SER A 569 48.30 -0.22 -13.06
N ASP A 570 47.04 -0.47 -12.69
CA ASP A 570 45.89 -0.60 -13.61
C ASP A 570 44.89 0.57 -13.51
N GLY A 571 45.29 1.71 -12.92
CA GLY A 571 44.43 2.90 -12.75
C GLY A 571 43.79 3.39 -14.06
N ASP A 572 44.54 3.41 -15.16
CA ASP A 572 44.02 3.79 -16.48
C ASP A 572 42.88 2.86 -16.92
N ARG A 573 42.99 1.54 -16.69
CA ARG A 573 41.94 0.57 -17.02
C ARG A 573 40.68 0.76 -16.16
N ILE A 574 40.85 1.08 -14.88
CA ILE A 574 39.73 1.40 -13.99
C ILE A 574 38.95 2.62 -14.52
N LYS A 575 39.67 3.68 -14.92
CA LYS A 575 39.10 4.88 -15.55
C LYS A 575 38.42 4.58 -16.89
N GLU A 576 39.06 3.80 -17.75
CA GLU A 576 38.53 3.37 -19.05
C GLU A 576 37.20 2.60 -18.93
N VAL A 577 37.15 1.62 -18.04
CA VAL A 577 35.96 0.82 -17.76
C VAL A 577 34.87 1.68 -17.10
N GLY A 578 35.25 2.58 -16.18
CA GLY A 578 34.32 3.53 -15.56
C GLY A 578 33.61 4.45 -16.57
N LEU A 579 34.33 4.99 -17.54
CA LEU A 579 33.74 5.83 -18.60
C LEU A 579 32.79 5.06 -19.51
N ALA A 580 33.11 3.79 -19.82
CA ALA A 580 32.24 2.91 -20.59
C ALA A 580 30.95 2.54 -19.82
N ILE A 581 31.07 2.22 -18.52
CA ILE A 581 29.93 1.96 -17.63
C ILE A 581 29.05 3.21 -17.50
N LEU A 582 29.64 4.39 -17.25
CA LEU A 582 28.90 5.64 -17.10
C LEU A 582 28.04 5.93 -18.34
N SER A 583 28.65 5.83 -19.52
CA SER A 583 27.97 6.03 -20.80
C SER A 583 26.82 5.02 -21.01
N TYR A 584 27.04 3.74 -20.69
CA TYR A 584 26.02 2.70 -20.76
C TYR A 584 24.84 2.99 -19.83
N CYS A 585 25.13 3.37 -18.59
CA CYS A 585 24.11 3.66 -17.59
C CYS A 585 23.33 4.94 -17.92
N GLU A 586 23.97 6.00 -18.43
CA GLU A 586 23.31 7.20 -18.96
C GLU A 586 22.29 6.84 -20.05
N PHE A 587 22.69 6.07 -21.07
CA PHE A 587 21.79 5.64 -22.15
C PHE A 587 20.63 4.77 -21.66
N LYS A 588 20.87 3.89 -20.68
CA LYS A 588 19.83 3.03 -20.09
C LYS A 588 18.78 3.83 -19.32
N VAL A 589 19.21 4.78 -18.47
CA VAL A 589 18.31 5.66 -17.71
C VAL A 589 17.54 6.59 -18.65
N ASP A 590 18.19 7.13 -19.68
CA ASP A 590 17.53 7.99 -20.68
C ASP A 590 16.44 7.24 -21.47
N LYS A 591 16.75 6.00 -21.89
CA LYS A 591 15.78 5.12 -22.56
C LYS A 591 14.61 4.73 -21.64
N TRP A 592 14.87 4.55 -20.34
CA TRP A 592 13.82 4.30 -19.35
C TRP A 592 12.92 5.52 -19.15
N TYR A 593 13.50 6.71 -18.96
CA TYR A 593 12.77 7.99 -18.87
C TYR A 593 11.89 8.29 -20.09
N LEU A 594 12.39 8.00 -21.29
CA LEU A 594 11.60 8.13 -22.52
C LEU A 594 10.42 7.13 -22.56
N SER A 595 10.59 5.93 -21.99
CA SER A 595 9.52 4.91 -21.93
C SER A 595 8.41 5.24 -20.91
N THR A 596 8.71 6.00 -19.85
CA THR A 596 7.70 6.47 -18.87
C THR A 596 6.94 7.72 -19.34
N GLY A 597 7.11 8.12 -20.61
CA GLY A 597 6.36 9.23 -21.20
C GLY A 597 6.72 10.60 -20.63
N HIS A 598 7.97 10.79 -20.19
CA HIS A 598 8.45 12.00 -19.50
C HIS A 598 7.80 12.22 -18.11
N SER A 599 7.16 11.20 -17.54
CA SER A 599 6.63 11.21 -16.19
C SER A 599 7.64 10.58 -15.23
N MET A 600 8.05 11.32 -14.20
CA MET A 600 8.75 10.77 -13.04
C MET A 600 7.69 10.12 -12.15
N SER A 601 7.58 8.79 -12.24
CA SER A 601 6.68 8.00 -11.40
C SER A 601 7.41 7.67 -10.10
N PHE A 602 6.86 8.13 -8.97
CA PHE A 602 7.33 7.73 -7.65
C PHE A 602 6.32 6.72 -7.10
N SER A 603 6.78 5.52 -6.76
CA SER A 603 5.94 4.46 -6.17
C SER A 603 6.73 3.73 -5.09
N PRO A 604 6.29 3.77 -3.81
CA PRO A 604 6.93 3.01 -2.74
C PRO A 604 6.63 1.51 -2.89
N LYS A 605 7.65 0.66 -2.70
CA LYS A 605 7.49 -0.81 -2.65
C LYS A 605 6.72 -1.23 -1.37
N GLY A 606 5.39 -1.09 -1.37
CA GLY A 606 4.62 -1.06 -0.12
C GLY A 606 3.12 -1.39 -0.18
N SER A 607 2.65 -2.31 -1.03
CA SER A 607 1.36 -2.98 -0.78
C SER A 607 1.27 -4.39 -1.35
N THR A 608 0.68 -5.31 -0.59
CA THR A 608 0.38 -6.68 -1.02
C THR A 608 -0.84 -6.69 -1.94
N GLY A 609 -0.62 -6.36 -3.22
CA GLY A 609 -1.59 -6.46 -4.30
C GLY A 609 -1.02 -7.24 -5.47
N THR A 610 -1.79 -8.20 -6.01
CA THR A 610 -1.34 -9.07 -7.10
C THR A 610 -1.02 -8.32 -8.40
N SER A 611 -0.03 -8.83 -9.14
CA SER A 611 0.32 -8.50 -10.54
C SER A 611 0.92 -7.12 -10.87
N PHE A 612 2.08 -6.79 -10.27
CA PHE A 612 3.09 -5.93 -10.94
C PHE A 612 4.54 -6.46 -10.87
N GLN A 613 4.75 -7.72 -10.46
CA GLN A 613 6.01 -8.42 -10.65
C GLN A 613 6.17 -8.85 -12.12
N HIS A 614 6.56 -7.91 -13.02
CA HIS A 614 7.33 -8.14 -14.26
C HIS A 614 7.46 -6.84 -15.09
N SER A 615 8.25 -5.89 -14.62
CA SER A 615 8.75 -4.76 -15.44
C SER A 615 10.28 -4.61 -15.41
N ASN A 616 11.00 -5.54 -14.77
CA ASN A 616 12.48 -5.55 -14.71
C ASN A 616 13.18 -5.87 -16.05
N ASN A 617 12.43 -6.00 -17.15
CA ASN A 617 12.94 -6.43 -18.46
C ASN A 617 13.76 -5.37 -19.23
N GLY A 618 13.90 -4.14 -18.70
CA GLY A 618 14.65 -3.06 -19.35
C GLY A 618 16.08 -2.86 -18.83
N ILE A 619 16.31 -3.13 -17.56
CA ILE A 619 17.53 -2.81 -16.82
C ILE A 619 18.24 -4.13 -16.49
N GLY A 620 19.46 -4.32 -17.00
CA GLY A 620 20.13 -5.62 -16.91
C GLY A 620 20.56 -5.96 -15.47
N ASN A 621 20.64 -7.25 -15.15
CA ASN A 621 20.92 -7.75 -13.79
C ASN A 621 22.15 -7.12 -13.10
N ASN A 622 23.14 -6.67 -13.87
CA ASN A 622 24.39 -6.09 -13.36
C ASN A 622 24.32 -4.57 -13.10
N PHE A 623 23.24 -3.89 -13.50
CA PHE A 623 23.15 -2.42 -13.51
C PHE A 623 23.31 -1.78 -12.12
N HIS A 624 22.79 -2.42 -11.07
CA HIS A 624 22.94 -1.91 -9.70
C HIS A 624 24.41 -1.94 -9.25
N SER A 625 25.09 -3.07 -9.47
CA SER A 625 26.54 -3.23 -9.21
C SER A 625 27.40 -2.27 -10.04
N ASP A 626 26.99 -2.01 -11.29
CA ASP A 626 27.62 -1.01 -12.15
C ASP A 626 27.44 0.42 -11.59
N MET A 627 26.25 0.77 -11.09
CA MET A 627 25.96 2.06 -10.46
C MET A 627 26.71 2.25 -9.12
N GLU A 628 26.82 1.20 -8.31
CA GLU A 628 27.65 1.20 -7.09
C GLU A 628 29.12 1.45 -7.43
N PHE A 629 29.66 0.76 -8.44
CA PHE A 629 31.03 0.96 -8.91
C PHE A 629 31.29 2.40 -9.37
N LEU A 630 30.36 3.02 -10.11
CA LEU A 630 30.47 4.43 -10.52
C LEU A 630 30.57 5.37 -9.31
N VAL A 631 29.74 5.17 -8.28
CA VAL A 631 29.76 5.99 -7.06
C VAL A 631 31.03 5.77 -6.25
N MET A 632 31.51 4.53 -6.14
CA MET A 632 32.77 4.26 -5.42
C MET A 632 33.98 4.85 -6.16
N LEU A 633 33.92 4.96 -7.49
CA LEU A 633 34.96 5.59 -8.31
C LEU A 633 35.00 7.12 -8.17
N THR A 634 33.91 7.80 -7.80
CA THR A 634 33.94 9.27 -7.56
C THR A 634 34.81 9.66 -6.36
N VAL A 635 35.08 8.73 -5.43
CA VAL A 635 35.98 8.96 -4.29
C VAL A 635 37.47 8.93 -4.71
N ARG A 636 37.79 8.37 -5.89
CA ARG A 636 39.16 8.17 -6.38
C ARG A 636 39.60 9.26 -7.36
N SER A 637 39.80 10.46 -6.83
CA SER A 637 40.34 11.60 -7.58
C SER A 637 41.76 11.36 -8.13
N ASP A 638 42.53 10.50 -7.47
CA ASP A 638 43.85 10.04 -7.90
C ASP A 638 43.83 9.25 -9.22
N ILE A 639 42.76 8.46 -9.46
CA ILE A 639 42.58 7.69 -10.71
C ILE A 639 41.98 8.58 -11.80
N LEU A 640 40.97 9.39 -11.46
CA LEU A 640 40.22 10.18 -12.44
C LEU A 640 41.01 11.41 -12.94
N GLY A 641 41.87 12.01 -12.11
CA GLY A 641 42.73 13.13 -12.47
C GLY A 641 41.93 14.36 -12.93
N SER A 642 42.27 14.91 -14.10
CA SER A 642 41.59 16.07 -14.71
C SER A 642 40.08 15.89 -14.89
N ASP A 643 39.64 14.65 -15.07
CA ASP A 643 38.26 14.34 -15.48
C ASP A 643 37.36 14.06 -14.26
N TRP A 644 37.92 14.19 -13.04
CA TRP A 644 37.24 13.86 -11.78
C TRP A 644 35.93 14.63 -11.59
N LEU A 645 35.92 15.94 -11.85
CA LEU A 645 34.73 16.77 -11.65
C LEU A 645 33.63 16.43 -12.67
N GLU A 646 33.98 16.29 -13.95
CA GLU A 646 33.01 15.91 -14.99
C GLU A 646 32.42 14.53 -14.72
N PHE A 647 33.27 13.55 -14.41
CA PHE A 647 32.85 12.19 -14.11
C PHE A 647 31.95 12.13 -12.87
N SER A 648 32.38 12.75 -11.76
CA SER A 648 31.67 12.67 -10.48
C SER A 648 30.32 13.38 -10.52
N ALA A 649 30.25 14.55 -11.18
CA ALA A 649 28.99 15.25 -11.35
C ALA A 649 28.00 14.45 -12.22
N ARG A 650 28.47 13.85 -13.33
CA ARG A 650 27.65 12.98 -14.19
C ARG A 650 27.17 11.72 -13.46
N ALA A 651 28.04 11.05 -12.72
CA ALA A 651 27.70 9.84 -11.96
C ALA A 651 26.68 10.11 -10.84
N LEU A 652 26.85 11.18 -10.05
CA LEU A 652 25.90 11.54 -9.00
C LEU A 652 24.55 12.01 -9.58
N TRP A 653 24.56 12.82 -10.63
CA TRP A 653 23.35 13.25 -11.36
C TRP A 653 22.58 12.05 -11.95
N LEU A 654 23.30 11.09 -12.53
CA LEU A 654 22.73 9.86 -13.06
C LEU A 654 22.08 9.01 -11.97
N LYS A 655 22.76 8.83 -10.83
CA LYS A 655 22.22 8.07 -9.69
C LYS A 655 21.00 8.76 -9.06
N ALA A 656 21.03 10.09 -8.93
CA ALA A 656 19.88 10.85 -8.46
C ALA A 656 18.66 10.72 -9.41
N LYS A 657 18.87 10.77 -10.74
CA LYS A 657 17.84 10.48 -11.74
C LYS A 657 17.30 9.05 -11.63
N PHE A 658 18.17 8.08 -11.41
CA PHE A 658 17.81 6.67 -11.28
C PHE A 658 16.90 6.41 -10.07
N HIS A 659 17.30 6.84 -8.86
CA HIS A 659 16.44 6.70 -7.68
C HIS A 659 15.14 7.52 -7.79
N SER A 660 15.18 8.68 -8.47
CA SER A 660 13.96 9.45 -8.77
C SER A 660 12.99 8.73 -9.72
N LEU A 661 13.45 7.77 -10.54
CA LEU A 661 12.62 6.92 -11.39
C LEU A 661 12.18 5.62 -10.71
N GLU A 662 12.96 5.12 -9.75
CA GLU A 662 12.56 3.99 -8.89
C GLU A 662 11.54 4.39 -7.81
N GLY A 663 11.42 5.68 -7.49
CA GLY A 663 10.57 6.21 -6.42
C GLY A 663 11.27 6.41 -5.08
N GLU A 664 12.59 6.24 -5.03
CA GLU A 664 13.40 6.30 -3.80
C GLU A 664 13.90 7.75 -3.56
N ILE A 665 12.96 8.64 -3.18
CA ILE A 665 13.20 10.10 -3.08
C ILE A 665 14.34 10.43 -2.11
N ASP A 666 14.44 9.75 -0.96
CA ASP A 666 15.50 10.01 0.04
C ASP A 666 16.91 9.80 -0.52
N LEU A 667 17.09 8.74 -1.32
CA LEU A 667 18.37 8.44 -1.96
C LEU A 667 18.66 9.40 -3.12
N ALA A 668 17.62 9.86 -3.83
CA ALA A 668 17.75 10.91 -4.83
C ALA A 668 18.19 12.26 -4.20
N ILE A 669 17.58 12.65 -3.07
CA ILE A 669 17.96 13.84 -2.29
C ILE A 669 19.42 13.73 -1.84
N CYS A 670 19.82 12.63 -1.20
CA CYS A 670 21.20 12.41 -0.75
C CYS A 670 22.23 12.49 -1.90
N CYS A 671 21.87 12.03 -3.10
CA CYS A 671 22.74 12.15 -4.28
C CYS A 671 22.80 13.58 -4.83
N MET A 672 21.69 14.35 -4.76
CA MET A 672 21.64 15.76 -5.15
C MET A 672 22.38 16.67 -4.16
N GLU A 673 22.32 16.38 -2.85
CA GLU A 673 23.08 17.10 -1.81
C GLU A 673 24.58 16.92 -2.04
N LYS A 674 25.06 15.68 -2.19
CA LYS A 674 26.47 15.39 -2.53
C LYS A 674 26.91 16.01 -3.86
N LEU A 675 26.01 16.11 -4.83
CA LEU A 675 26.29 16.80 -6.10
C LEU A 675 26.39 18.32 -5.90
N SER A 676 25.58 18.89 -5.02
CA SER A 676 25.66 20.29 -4.61
C SER A 676 27.00 20.58 -3.93
N ASP A 677 27.43 19.72 -2.99
CA ASP A 677 28.72 19.83 -2.30
C ASP A 677 29.90 19.81 -3.30
N VAL A 678 29.87 18.88 -4.28
CA VAL A 678 30.91 18.76 -5.33
C VAL A 678 30.94 19.97 -6.28
N LEU A 679 29.83 20.69 -6.44
CA LEU A 679 29.74 21.88 -7.30
C LEU A 679 29.91 23.21 -6.54
N TYR A 680 29.89 23.20 -5.20
CA TYR A 680 29.87 24.41 -4.36
C TYR A 680 31.11 25.30 -4.53
N GLU A 681 32.27 24.71 -4.81
CA GLU A 681 33.53 25.45 -5.01
C GLU A 681 33.66 26.08 -6.41
N GLU A 682 32.89 25.63 -7.42
CA GLU A 682 33.09 25.98 -8.84
C GLU A 682 31.80 26.50 -9.52
N ASN A 683 31.27 27.62 -9.02
CA ASN A 683 29.97 28.19 -9.39
C ASN A 683 29.72 28.48 -10.90
N ASP A 684 30.77 28.64 -11.72
CA ASP A 684 30.65 28.95 -13.17
C ASP A 684 30.72 27.71 -14.09
N ILE A 685 30.85 26.49 -13.55
CA ILE A 685 31.01 25.29 -14.37
C ILE A 685 29.67 24.77 -14.93
N LYS A 686 29.64 24.58 -16.26
CA LYS A 686 28.51 24.06 -17.03
C LYS A 686 28.84 22.71 -17.67
N ILE A 687 28.51 21.62 -16.97
CA ILE A 687 28.74 20.25 -17.49
C ILE A 687 27.58 19.86 -18.41
N THR A 688 27.89 19.45 -19.64
CA THR A 688 26.87 19.13 -20.65
C THR A 688 26.87 17.65 -20.99
N VAL A 689 25.83 16.93 -20.57
CA VAL A 689 25.57 15.52 -20.96
C VAL A 689 24.93 15.51 -22.34
N GLN A 690 25.77 15.51 -23.38
CA GLN A 690 25.34 15.77 -24.76
C GLN A 690 24.31 14.78 -25.30
N ASN A 691 24.38 13.51 -24.88
CA ASN A 691 23.59 12.42 -25.46
C ASN A 691 22.36 11.99 -24.63
N SER A 692 21.98 12.76 -23.61
CA SER A 692 20.69 12.61 -22.91
C SER A 692 19.58 13.36 -23.65
N SER A 693 18.34 12.91 -23.54
CA SER A 693 17.15 13.61 -24.01
C SER A 693 16.50 14.51 -22.95
N PHE A 694 16.89 14.35 -21.67
CA PHE A 694 16.30 15.08 -20.55
C PHE A 694 17.35 15.71 -19.62
N SER A 695 17.33 17.04 -19.53
CA SER A 695 18.22 17.84 -18.68
C SER A 695 19.72 17.61 -18.95
N ASN A 696 20.11 17.98 -20.17
CA ASN A 696 21.46 17.82 -20.74
C ASN A 696 22.53 18.75 -20.14
N ILE A 697 22.16 19.60 -19.18
CA ILE A 697 23.04 20.62 -18.58
C ILE A 697 22.93 20.48 -17.06
N ILE A 698 24.08 20.26 -16.42
CA ILE A 698 24.26 20.25 -14.97
C ILE A 698 24.94 21.58 -14.61
N THR A 699 24.29 22.36 -13.76
CA THR A 699 24.78 23.61 -13.14
C THR A 699 24.28 23.65 -11.70
N ALA A 700 24.99 24.35 -10.81
CA ALA A 700 24.61 24.47 -9.40
C ALA A 700 23.15 24.91 -9.21
N ASP A 701 22.72 25.98 -9.90
CA ASP A 701 21.32 26.45 -9.92
C ASP A 701 20.30 25.34 -10.23
N LYS A 702 20.63 24.46 -11.18
CA LYS A 702 19.70 23.44 -11.67
C LYS A 702 19.66 22.20 -10.78
N VAL A 703 20.78 21.89 -10.13
CA VAL A 703 20.85 20.91 -9.04
C VAL A 703 20.03 21.40 -7.86
N GLN A 704 20.23 22.65 -7.43
CA GLN A 704 19.46 23.28 -6.35
C GLN A 704 17.96 23.31 -6.63
N GLN A 705 17.53 23.73 -7.83
CA GLN A 705 16.11 23.71 -8.22
C GLN A 705 15.49 22.30 -8.24
N GLN A 706 16.26 21.26 -8.55
CA GLN A 706 15.77 19.87 -8.49
C GLN A 706 15.76 19.33 -7.06
N LEU A 707 16.78 19.63 -6.25
CA LEU A 707 16.84 19.30 -4.82
C LEU A 707 15.63 19.88 -4.08
N GLU A 708 15.37 21.18 -4.25
CA GLU A 708 14.19 21.86 -3.69
C GLU A 708 12.86 21.28 -4.23
N SER A 709 12.85 20.72 -5.45
CA SER A 709 11.66 20.05 -5.98
C SER A 709 11.44 18.67 -5.37
N LEU A 710 12.51 17.92 -5.06
CA LEU A 710 12.45 16.58 -4.46
C LEU A 710 12.11 16.67 -2.97
N GLN A 711 12.79 17.53 -2.21
CA GLN A 711 12.50 17.82 -0.80
C GLN A 711 11.05 18.30 -0.62
N ARG A 712 10.49 19.04 -1.58
CA ARG A 712 9.07 19.41 -1.55
C ARG A 712 8.12 18.24 -1.78
N CYS A 713 8.42 17.32 -2.70
CA CYS A 713 7.60 16.10 -2.87
C CYS A 713 7.58 15.28 -1.57
N GLN A 714 8.76 15.01 -0.99
CA GLN A 714 8.91 14.35 0.30
C GLN A 714 8.08 15.05 1.40
N SER A 715 8.15 16.38 1.50
CA SER A 715 7.37 17.14 2.49
C SER A 715 5.85 17.10 2.28
N LEU A 716 5.39 16.83 1.06
CA LEU A 716 3.95 16.77 0.72
C LEU A 716 3.37 15.36 0.88
N GLU A 717 4.16 14.30 0.69
CA GLU A 717 3.82 12.93 1.11
C GLU A 717 3.64 12.87 2.63
N GLU A 718 4.54 13.55 3.35
CA GLU A 718 4.57 13.64 4.81
C GLU A 718 3.37 14.41 5.42
N VAL A 719 2.62 15.19 4.65
CA VAL A 719 1.45 15.98 5.14
C VAL A 719 0.40 15.09 5.80
N GLN A 720 0.07 13.94 5.21
CA GLN A 720 -0.92 13.03 5.81
C GLN A 720 -0.41 12.47 7.13
N ARG A 721 0.86 12.04 7.17
CA ARG A 721 1.48 11.50 8.38
C ARG A 721 1.49 12.55 9.51
N LEU A 722 1.89 13.79 9.23
CA LEU A 722 1.88 14.88 10.20
C LEU A 722 0.46 15.20 10.72
N TYR A 723 -0.55 15.15 9.85
CA TYR A 723 -1.95 15.35 10.25
C TYR A 723 -2.45 14.23 11.18
N GLU A 724 -2.10 12.98 10.90
CA GLU A 724 -2.42 11.82 11.75
C GLU A 724 -1.65 11.83 13.09
N HIS A 725 -0.41 12.33 13.09
CA HIS A 725 0.39 12.52 14.31
C HIS A 725 0.01 13.77 15.12
N GLY A 726 -0.86 14.63 14.57
CA GLY A 726 -1.39 15.82 15.26
C GLY A 726 -0.52 17.08 15.19
N ASP A 727 0.57 17.10 14.40
CA ASP A 727 1.31 18.36 14.15
C ASP A 727 0.61 19.18 13.05
N TYR A 728 -0.51 19.76 13.44
CA TYR A 728 -1.30 20.65 12.60
C TYR A 728 -0.54 21.93 12.23
N THR A 729 0.53 22.32 12.94
CA THR A 729 1.28 23.55 12.64
C THR A 729 2.21 23.34 11.46
N ALA A 730 2.93 22.23 11.43
CA ALA A 730 3.74 21.84 10.27
C ALA A 730 2.87 21.68 9.02
N VAL A 731 1.73 20.98 9.12
CA VAL A 731 0.75 20.81 8.03
C VAL A 731 0.29 22.14 7.45
N VAL A 732 -0.11 23.10 8.30
CA VAL A 732 -0.55 24.43 7.85
C VAL A 732 0.56 25.18 7.12
N ASN A 733 1.79 25.17 7.64
CA ASN A 733 2.91 25.88 7.03
C ASN A 733 3.28 25.30 5.65
N LEU A 734 3.35 23.97 5.55
CA LEU A 734 3.62 23.27 4.29
C LEU A 734 2.54 23.55 3.23
N LEU A 735 1.27 23.46 3.63
CA LEU A 735 0.15 23.64 2.69
C LEU A 735 -0.06 25.10 2.26
N ILE A 736 0.18 26.09 3.13
CA ILE A 736 0.10 27.52 2.75
C ILE A 736 1.11 27.85 1.63
N LEU A 737 2.33 27.30 1.68
CA LEU A 737 3.35 27.53 0.65
C LEU A 737 2.91 27.07 -0.75
N THR A 738 1.97 26.12 -0.85
CA THR A 738 1.45 25.64 -2.14
C THR A 738 0.61 26.67 -2.89
N PHE A 739 0.00 27.65 -2.20
CA PHE A 739 -0.82 28.69 -2.83
C PHE A 739 0.01 29.81 -3.50
N ASN A 740 1.27 29.98 -3.11
CA ASN A 740 2.13 31.08 -3.57
C ASN A 740 2.91 30.76 -4.86
N GLN A 741 2.64 29.65 -5.53
CA GLN A 741 3.39 29.21 -6.72
C GLN A 741 2.54 29.23 -7.99
N PRO A 742 3.10 29.63 -9.15
CA PRO A 742 2.39 29.62 -10.41
C PRO A 742 1.96 28.19 -10.76
N SER A 743 0.66 28.01 -11.01
CA SER A 743 0.04 26.71 -11.23
C SER A 743 0.71 25.97 -12.40
N ARG A 744 1.45 24.90 -12.10
CA ARG A 744 2.03 24.01 -13.13
C ARG A 744 0.90 23.26 -13.82
N THR A 745 0.50 23.80 -14.96
CA THR A 745 -0.58 23.28 -15.80
C THR A 745 -0.34 21.81 -16.18
N LYS A 746 -1.34 20.96 -15.89
CA LYS A 746 -1.50 19.59 -16.42
C LYS A 746 -0.37 18.58 -16.11
N ARG A 747 -0.10 18.30 -14.83
CA ARG A 747 0.28 16.92 -14.44
C ARG A 747 -0.93 16.01 -14.67
N LYS A 748 -0.79 14.95 -15.49
CA LYS A 748 -1.91 14.09 -15.95
C LYS A 748 -2.16 12.85 -15.10
N GLN A 749 -1.34 12.57 -14.10
CA GLN A 749 -1.50 11.43 -13.19
C GLN A 749 -1.24 11.89 -11.75
N PRO A 750 -1.99 11.36 -10.76
CA PRO A 750 -1.71 11.58 -9.34
C PRO A 750 -0.36 10.97 -8.97
N LEU A 751 0.32 11.60 -8.01
CA LEU A 751 1.53 11.06 -7.38
C LEU A 751 1.11 10.11 -6.27
N GLU A 752 1.60 8.89 -6.28
CA GLU A 752 1.27 7.87 -5.28
C GLU A 752 1.97 8.22 -3.95
N GLY A 753 1.20 8.58 -2.92
CA GLY A 753 1.69 9.01 -1.60
C GLY A 753 1.46 10.51 -1.29
N VAL A 754 1.40 11.38 -2.29
CA VAL A 754 1.01 12.79 -2.08
C VAL A 754 -0.52 12.87 -2.01
N PRO A 755 -1.14 13.44 -0.96
CA PRO A 755 -2.58 13.65 -0.91
C PRO A 755 -3.06 14.45 -2.12
N GLU A 756 -4.17 14.01 -2.74
CA GLU A 756 -4.75 14.72 -3.89
C GLU A 756 -5.10 16.16 -3.54
N ARG A 757 -5.12 17.06 -4.53
CA ARG A 757 -5.24 18.51 -4.27
C ARG A 757 -6.47 18.87 -3.44
N HIS A 758 -7.60 18.18 -3.63
CA HIS A 758 -8.79 18.38 -2.80
C HIS A 758 -8.58 18.01 -1.33
N ALA A 759 -7.91 16.89 -1.06
CA ALA A 759 -7.57 16.43 0.29
C ALA A 759 -6.62 17.42 0.99
N GLN A 760 -5.66 18.00 0.26
CA GLN A 760 -4.80 19.07 0.78
C GLN A 760 -5.61 20.27 1.28
N LEU A 761 -6.60 20.73 0.52
CA LEU A 761 -7.48 21.85 0.93
C LEU A 761 -8.27 21.51 2.21
N ILE A 762 -8.77 20.28 2.32
CA ILE A 762 -9.50 19.78 3.49
C ILE A 762 -8.57 19.65 4.71
N PHE A 763 -7.35 19.12 4.54
CA PHE A 763 -6.34 19.03 5.61
C PHE A 763 -5.92 20.41 6.13
N LEU A 764 -5.75 21.41 5.25
CA LEU A 764 -5.46 22.78 5.64
C LEU A 764 -6.58 23.36 6.52
N GLN A 765 -7.84 23.25 6.08
CA GLN A 765 -8.98 23.74 6.86
C GLN A 765 -9.12 23.02 8.20
N ASN A 766 -9.07 21.68 8.21
CA ASN A 766 -9.22 20.90 9.44
C ASN A 766 -8.08 21.19 10.43
N SER A 767 -6.85 21.36 9.96
CA SER A 767 -5.70 21.74 10.79
C SER A 767 -5.89 23.12 11.43
N LEU A 768 -6.38 24.11 10.66
CA LEU A 768 -6.68 25.44 11.19
C LEU A 768 -7.83 25.43 12.21
N LEU A 769 -8.85 24.59 12.02
CA LEU A 769 -9.92 24.37 12.99
C LEU A 769 -9.42 23.69 14.28
N LYS A 770 -8.50 22.72 14.17
CA LYS A 770 -7.89 22.01 15.31
C LYS A 770 -6.93 22.89 16.12
N LEU A 771 -6.25 23.84 15.47
CA LEU A 771 -5.40 24.85 16.12
C LEU A 771 -6.19 26.06 16.69
N GLU A 772 -7.52 26.06 16.60
CA GLU A 772 -8.39 27.19 16.97
C GLU A 772 -8.05 28.52 16.26
N ARG A 773 -7.32 28.46 15.13
CA ARG A 773 -6.91 29.61 14.29
C ARG A 773 -8.06 30.04 13.38
N TYR A 774 -9.22 30.34 13.95
CA TYR A 774 -10.47 30.58 13.22
C TYR A 774 -10.39 31.72 12.20
N LYS A 775 -9.59 32.78 12.47
CA LYS A 775 -9.39 33.89 11.50
C LYS A 775 -8.72 33.40 10.22
N ASP A 776 -7.58 32.73 10.38
CA ASP A 776 -6.82 32.15 9.27
C ASP A 776 -7.65 31.06 8.56
N CYS A 777 -8.45 30.30 9.33
CA CYS A 777 -9.40 29.34 8.78
C CYS A 777 -10.38 30.01 7.82
N VAL A 778 -11.03 31.13 8.17
CA VAL A 778 -11.95 31.84 7.27
C VAL A 778 -11.22 32.35 6.02
N TYR A 779 -10.02 32.93 6.17
CA TYR A 779 -9.20 33.43 5.06
C TYR A 779 -8.84 32.31 4.06
N TRP A 780 -8.25 31.21 4.56
CA TRP A 780 -7.81 30.11 3.69
C TRP A 780 -8.98 29.26 3.17
N SER A 781 -10.11 29.20 3.88
CA SER A 781 -11.33 28.54 3.38
C SER A 781 -11.91 29.29 2.17
N GLU A 782 -11.86 30.62 2.14
CA GLU A 782 -12.30 31.41 0.99
C GLU A 782 -11.41 31.15 -0.24
N MET A 783 -10.08 31.15 -0.06
CA MET A 783 -9.11 30.79 -1.11
C MET A 783 -9.31 29.38 -1.63
N SER A 784 -9.41 28.41 -0.72
CA SER A 784 -9.62 27.00 -1.04
C SER A 784 -10.95 26.76 -1.76
N PHE A 785 -12.02 27.47 -1.35
CA PHE A 785 -13.33 27.38 -1.98
C PHE A 785 -13.32 27.98 -3.39
N ASN A 786 -12.63 29.10 -3.61
CA ASN A 786 -12.44 29.66 -4.95
C ASN A 786 -11.66 28.69 -5.86
N GLU A 787 -10.57 28.09 -5.39
CA GLU A 787 -9.83 27.08 -6.16
C GLU A 787 -10.70 25.86 -6.47
N ALA A 788 -11.41 25.31 -5.47
CA ALA A 788 -12.29 24.16 -5.64
C ALA A 788 -13.42 24.42 -6.65
N LEU A 789 -14.00 25.62 -6.65
CA LEU A 789 -15.03 26.02 -7.61
C LEU A 789 -14.47 26.14 -9.04
N GLN A 790 -13.27 26.70 -9.20
CA GLN A 790 -12.59 26.77 -10.51
C GLN A 790 -12.28 25.37 -11.06
N GLN A 791 -11.84 24.43 -10.21
CA GLN A 791 -11.60 23.05 -10.63
C GLN A 791 -12.91 22.30 -10.93
N PHE A 792 -13.97 22.51 -10.14
CA PHE A 792 -15.31 21.95 -10.39
C PHE A 792 -15.88 22.36 -11.76
N MET A 793 -15.60 23.58 -12.23
CA MET A 793 -16.01 24.04 -13.56
C MET A 793 -15.20 23.41 -14.70
N ASN A 794 -13.97 22.96 -14.43
CA ASN A 794 -13.02 22.47 -15.45
C ASN A 794 -12.86 20.94 -15.51
N ALA A 795 -13.23 20.20 -14.45
CA ALA A 795 -12.93 18.78 -14.27
C ALA A 795 -14.19 17.91 -14.03
N ALA A 796 -13.98 16.62 -13.75
CA ALA A 796 -15.06 15.73 -13.32
C ALA A 796 -15.68 16.22 -12.00
N ARG A 797 -17.03 16.26 -11.95
CA ARG A 797 -17.77 17.12 -11.01
C ARG A 797 -17.95 16.55 -9.60
N SER A 798 -17.80 15.25 -9.38
CA SER A 798 -18.15 14.60 -8.10
C SER A 798 -17.31 15.09 -6.93
N ASP A 799 -15.99 14.93 -7.02
CA ASP A 799 -15.11 14.95 -5.84
C ASP A 799 -14.90 16.40 -5.36
N TRP A 800 -14.85 17.34 -6.31
CA TRP A 800 -14.84 18.78 -6.03
C TRP A 800 -16.16 19.28 -5.42
N SER A 801 -17.30 18.62 -5.67
CA SER A 801 -18.58 19.01 -5.03
C SER A 801 -18.59 18.68 -3.53
N GLU A 802 -18.06 17.52 -3.15
CA GLU A 802 -17.88 17.12 -1.75
C GLU A 802 -16.84 18.00 -1.06
N THR A 803 -15.74 18.31 -1.75
CA THR A 803 -14.71 19.24 -1.27
C THR A 803 -15.29 20.63 -0.98
N MET A 804 -16.09 21.19 -1.88
CA MET A 804 -16.80 22.45 -1.65
C MET A 804 -17.77 22.35 -0.45
N ALA A 805 -18.48 21.23 -0.28
CA ALA A 805 -19.36 21.02 0.86
C ALA A 805 -18.60 21.02 2.20
N HIS A 806 -17.45 20.35 2.27
CA HIS A 806 -16.57 20.37 3.44
C HIS A 806 -16.04 21.76 3.73
N LEU A 807 -15.52 22.46 2.72
CA LEU A 807 -14.98 23.82 2.87
C LEU A 807 -16.03 24.82 3.37
N LEU A 808 -17.25 24.76 2.85
CA LEU A 808 -18.35 25.58 3.35
C LEU A 808 -18.78 25.19 4.78
N ASN A 809 -18.71 23.91 5.16
CA ASN A 809 -19.05 23.46 6.51
C ASN A 809 -18.04 23.97 7.54
N GLY A 810 -16.73 23.90 7.25
CA GLY A 810 -15.71 24.50 8.12
C GLY A 810 -15.83 26.02 8.24
N LEU A 811 -16.24 26.69 7.15
CA LEU A 811 -16.53 28.13 7.15
C LEU A 811 -17.75 28.47 8.02
N ASP A 812 -18.88 27.76 7.85
CA ASP A 812 -20.10 27.92 8.68
C ASP A 812 -19.81 27.73 10.17
N ARG A 813 -18.99 26.72 10.54
CA ARG A 813 -18.56 26.51 11.93
C ARG A 813 -17.78 27.71 12.49
N CYS A 814 -16.88 28.31 11.71
CA CYS A 814 -16.17 29.53 12.12
C CYS A 814 -17.13 30.73 12.29
N VAL A 815 -18.09 30.89 11.37
CA VAL A 815 -19.07 31.99 11.40
C VAL A 815 -20.02 31.88 12.59
N LYS A 816 -20.47 30.66 12.94
CA LYS A 816 -21.31 30.39 14.11
C LYS A 816 -20.60 30.67 15.44
N LEU A 817 -19.29 30.40 15.53
CA LEU A 817 -18.49 30.76 16.71
C LEU A 817 -18.38 32.27 16.89
N ASN A 818 -18.09 33.02 15.81
CA ASN A 818 -18.03 34.48 15.87
C ASN A 818 -18.26 35.11 14.49
N THR A 819 -19.43 35.72 14.30
CA THR A 819 -19.78 36.47 13.07
C THR A 819 -18.82 37.61 12.75
N LYS A 820 -17.98 38.06 13.70
CA LYS A 820 -16.93 39.05 13.45
C LYS A 820 -15.77 38.53 12.58
N TYR A 821 -15.54 37.21 12.45
CA TYR A 821 -14.43 36.72 11.61
C TYR A 821 -14.62 37.05 10.12
N LEU A 822 -15.86 37.18 9.64
CA LEU A 822 -16.17 37.72 8.31
C LEU A 822 -15.86 39.21 8.16
N LYS A 823 -15.62 39.96 9.25
CA LYS A 823 -15.24 41.38 9.19
C LYS A 823 -13.77 41.61 8.90
N ASP A 824 -12.94 40.59 9.14
CA ASP A 824 -11.48 40.67 9.06
C ASP A 824 -10.96 40.24 7.67
N LEU A 825 -11.85 39.85 6.74
CA LEU A 825 -11.51 39.60 5.33
C LEU A 825 -11.49 40.92 4.53
N ASP A 826 -10.58 40.98 3.56
CA ASP A 826 -10.51 42.07 2.60
C ASP A 826 -11.80 42.20 1.76
N ASP A 827 -12.21 43.42 1.45
CA ASP A 827 -13.45 43.71 0.71
C ASP A 827 -13.50 42.95 -0.64
N SER A 828 -12.37 42.77 -1.34
CA SER A 828 -12.29 41.99 -2.59
C SER A 828 -12.58 40.49 -2.40
N LYS A 829 -12.11 39.90 -1.28
CA LYS A 829 -12.38 38.50 -0.92
C LYS A 829 -13.82 38.30 -0.48
N LEU A 830 -14.42 39.29 0.18
CA LEU A 830 -15.85 39.27 0.54
C LEU A 830 -16.77 39.33 -0.70
N VAL A 831 -16.44 40.18 -1.67
CA VAL A 831 -17.16 40.23 -2.96
C VAL A 831 -17.00 38.91 -3.72
N ARG A 832 -15.77 38.39 -3.85
CA ARG A 832 -15.51 37.10 -4.53
C ARG A 832 -16.23 35.93 -3.87
N LEU A 833 -16.19 35.83 -2.54
CA LEU A 833 -16.95 34.82 -1.79
C LEU A 833 -18.45 34.96 -2.07
N THR A 834 -19.00 36.17 -2.02
CA THR A 834 -20.43 36.42 -2.31
C THR A 834 -20.81 35.97 -3.72
N GLN A 835 -20.01 36.31 -4.73
CA GLN A 835 -20.22 35.93 -6.12
C GLN A 835 -20.10 34.41 -6.31
N ASN A 836 -19.09 33.76 -5.71
CA ASN A 836 -18.90 32.31 -5.77
C ASN A 836 -20.06 31.54 -5.10
N LEU A 837 -20.58 32.02 -3.97
CA LEU A 837 -21.75 31.44 -3.32
C LEU A 837 -23.02 31.57 -4.18
N ILE A 838 -23.23 32.72 -4.83
CA ILE A 838 -24.34 32.93 -5.76
C ILE A 838 -24.21 32.02 -6.98
N LEU A 839 -23.01 31.89 -7.56
CA LEU A 839 -22.75 30.99 -8.69
C LEU A 839 -23.06 29.53 -8.33
N VAL A 840 -22.65 29.07 -7.15
CA VAL A 840 -23.00 27.73 -6.64
C VAL A 840 -24.52 27.56 -6.48
N ILE A 841 -25.23 28.56 -5.94
CA ILE A 841 -26.71 28.51 -5.85
C ILE A 841 -27.36 28.46 -7.25
N VAL A 842 -26.87 29.24 -8.22
CA VAL A 842 -27.38 29.21 -9.61
C VAL A 842 -27.16 27.83 -10.22
N ILE A 843 -25.95 27.27 -10.11
CA ILE A 843 -25.61 25.92 -10.60
C ILE A 843 -26.53 24.85 -9.99
N GLN A 844 -26.90 24.96 -8.71
CA GLN A 844 -27.84 24.06 -8.03
C GLN A 844 -29.30 24.24 -8.46
N MET A 845 -29.71 25.48 -8.71
CA MET A 845 -31.06 25.76 -9.19
C MET A 845 -31.22 25.44 -10.69
N GLU A 846 -30.12 25.27 -11.44
CA GLU A 846 -30.16 24.88 -12.85
C GLU A 846 -29.96 23.37 -13.06
N ASN A 847 -29.00 22.74 -12.38
CA ASN A 847 -28.72 21.30 -12.51
C ASN A 847 -29.57 20.46 -11.52
N TYR A 848 -29.99 19.26 -11.95
CA TYR A 848 -30.90 18.42 -11.17
C TYR A 848 -30.19 17.31 -10.35
N ASP A 849 -28.95 16.96 -10.70
CA ASP A 849 -28.24 15.80 -10.16
C ASP A 849 -27.12 16.17 -9.16
N PHE A 850 -27.51 16.37 -7.90
CA PHE A 850 -26.61 16.28 -6.74
C PHE A 850 -27.06 15.06 -5.91
N SER A 851 -26.59 13.87 -6.28
CA SER A 851 -27.15 12.58 -5.85
C SER A 851 -26.42 11.90 -4.68
N SER A 852 -25.45 12.55 -4.04
CA SER A 852 -24.75 12.05 -2.85
C SER A 852 -25.23 12.72 -1.56
N ASP A 853 -25.25 11.99 -0.45
CA ASP A 853 -25.71 12.52 0.85
C ASP A 853 -24.86 13.74 1.29
N ASN A 854 -23.54 13.72 1.07
CA ASN A 854 -22.63 14.82 1.42
C ASN A 854 -22.84 16.08 0.54
N ALA A 855 -23.35 15.95 -0.69
CA ALA A 855 -23.76 17.10 -1.50
C ALA A 855 -24.99 17.83 -0.93
N SER A 856 -25.75 17.21 0.00
CA SER A 856 -26.87 17.88 0.68
C SER A 856 -26.43 19.12 1.47
N LEU A 857 -25.21 19.12 2.01
CA LEU A 857 -24.63 20.30 2.68
C LEU A 857 -24.38 21.43 1.69
N LEU A 858 -23.93 21.10 0.47
CA LEU A 858 -23.70 22.07 -0.59
C LEU A 858 -25.00 22.78 -0.98
N ILE A 859 -26.17 22.10 -0.97
CA ILE A 859 -27.48 22.69 -1.27
C ILE A 859 -27.88 23.79 -0.26
N VAL A 860 -27.44 23.68 1.00
CA VAL A 860 -27.95 24.49 2.12
C VAL A 860 -26.96 25.56 2.58
N LEU A 861 -25.69 25.20 2.75
CA LEU A 861 -24.67 26.09 3.34
C LEU A 861 -24.46 27.42 2.59
N PRO A 862 -24.52 27.49 1.25
CA PRO A 862 -24.41 28.77 0.55
C PRO A 862 -25.45 29.79 0.97
N TRP A 863 -26.69 29.37 1.22
CA TRP A 863 -27.76 30.26 1.67
C TRP A 863 -27.53 30.78 3.10
N ILE A 864 -27.03 29.91 4.00
CA ILE A 864 -26.73 30.27 5.40
C ILE A 864 -25.53 31.22 5.48
N ILE A 865 -24.46 30.96 4.72
CA ILE A 865 -23.27 31.82 4.70
C ILE A 865 -23.60 33.16 4.01
N LEU A 866 -24.40 33.15 2.94
CA LEU A 866 -24.88 34.38 2.29
C LEU A 866 -25.76 35.22 3.23
N TYR A 867 -26.65 34.58 4.02
CA TYR A 867 -27.39 35.25 5.09
C TYR A 867 -26.44 35.91 6.10
N HIS A 868 -25.41 35.21 6.57
CA HIS A 868 -24.45 35.77 7.52
C HIS A 868 -23.62 36.94 6.94
N LEU A 869 -23.26 36.89 5.65
CA LEU A 869 -22.59 38.00 4.96
C LEU A 869 -23.49 39.24 4.88
N ILE A 870 -24.76 39.08 4.46
CA ILE A 870 -25.72 40.20 4.39
C ILE A 870 -26.02 40.77 5.78
N LEU A 871 -26.28 39.91 6.77
CA LEU A 871 -26.55 40.31 8.16
C LEU A 871 -25.38 41.09 8.78
N ASN A 872 -24.14 40.74 8.42
CA ASN A 872 -22.94 41.43 8.86
C ASN A 872 -22.86 42.87 8.31
N GLU A 873 -23.19 43.05 7.02
CA GLU A 873 -23.24 44.38 6.37
C GLU A 873 -24.45 45.22 6.82
N GLU A 874 -25.62 44.62 7.02
CA GLU A 874 -26.79 45.28 7.62
C GLU A 874 -26.46 45.81 9.04
N LYS A 875 -25.73 45.02 9.85
CA LYS A 875 -25.26 45.45 11.19
C LYS A 875 -24.10 46.47 11.13
N ARG A 876 -23.37 46.58 10.03
CA ARG A 876 -22.30 47.58 9.80
C ARG A 876 -22.83 48.91 9.28
N THR A 877 -24.01 48.94 8.66
CA THR A 877 -24.60 50.13 8.03
C THR A 877 -25.74 50.71 8.88
N PRO A 878 -25.47 51.51 9.93
CA PRO A 878 -26.52 52.19 10.66
C PRO A 878 -27.24 53.16 9.71
N LYS A 879 -28.50 52.86 9.37
CA LYS A 879 -29.37 53.78 8.64
C LYS A 879 -29.35 55.12 9.38
N LYS A 880 -28.74 56.16 8.78
CA LYS A 880 -28.92 57.54 9.23
C LYS A 880 -30.41 57.83 9.09
N ALA A 881 -31.13 57.83 10.21
CA ALA A 881 -32.58 57.93 10.22
C ALA A 881 -33.03 59.28 9.66
N SER A 882 -33.30 59.30 8.35
CA SER A 882 -34.10 60.34 7.74
C SER A 882 -35.51 60.22 8.33
N LYS A 883 -36.19 61.34 8.59
CA LYS A 883 -37.57 61.34 9.13
C LYS A 883 -38.60 60.69 8.18
N VAL A 884 -38.19 60.28 6.98
CA VAL A 884 -39.03 59.68 5.93
C VAL A 884 -39.03 58.15 6.03
N ASP A 885 -38.00 57.52 6.61
CA ASP A 885 -37.87 56.06 6.70
C ASP A 885 -38.77 55.36 7.74
N LEU A 886 -39.44 56.13 8.61
CA LEU A 886 -40.36 55.61 9.63
C LEU A 886 -41.65 54.99 9.06
N LEU A 887 -41.83 55.00 7.73
CA LEU A 887 -42.92 54.36 6.99
C LEU A 887 -42.47 53.12 6.20
N ASN A 888 -41.18 52.74 6.24
CA ASN A 888 -40.70 51.54 5.56
C ASN A 888 -40.96 50.29 6.44
N THR A 889 -42.17 49.74 6.30
CA THR A 889 -42.65 48.49 6.93
C THR A 889 -41.98 47.22 6.39
N SER A 890 -40.79 47.31 5.78
CA SER A 890 -40.14 46.19 5.11
C SER A 890 -39.20 45.40 6.04
N MET A 891 -39.35 44.08 5.99
CA MET A 891 -38.46 43.10 6.63
C MET A 891 -37.01 43.25 6.11
N PRO A 892 -35.97 43.06 6.95
CA PRO A 892 -34.57 43.02 6.54
C PRO A 892 -34.28 42.07 5.37
N SER A 893 -33.35 42.44 4.48
CA SER A 893 -32.99 41.65 3.29
C SER A 893 -32.39 40.29 3.66
N SER A 894 -31.67 40.21 4.78
CA SER A 894 -31.18 38.94 5.33
C SER A 894 -32.31 37.96 5.67
N LEU A 895 -33.37 38.40 6.35
CA LEU A 895 -34.54 37.57 6.66
C LEU A 895 -35.35 37.23 5.41
N MET A 896 -35.52 38.19 4.49
CA MET A 896 -36.17 37.94 3.20
C MET A 896 -35.44 36.86 2.39
N LEU A 897 -34.10 36.86 2.37
CA LEU A 897 -33.31 35.82 1.70
C LEU A 897 -33.62 34.43 2.26
N LEU A 898 -33.67 34.27 3.58
CA LEU A 898 -33.92 32.98 4.23
C LEU A 898 -35.31 32.41 3.89
N PHE A 899 -36.36 33.24 3.89
CA PHE A 899 -37.70 32.78 3.49
C PHE A 899 -37.79 32.47 1.99
N ASN A 900 -37.12 33.24 1.14
CA ASN A 900 -37.01 32.92 -0.29
C ASN A 900 -36.23 31.61 -0.52
N ALA A 901 -35.15 31.36 0.22
CA ALA A 901 -34.37 30.12 0.19
C ALA A 901 -35.26 28.90 0.52
N HIS A 902 -36.06 29.00 1.59
CA HIS A 902 -37.04 27.97 1.94
C HIS A 902 -38.09 27.79 0.82
N GLU A 903 -38.61 28.86 0.22
CA GLU A 903 -39.58 28.71 -0.87
C GLU A 903 -38.97 28.03 -2.11
N TYR A 904 -37.77 28.43 -2.56
CA TYR A 904 -37.13 27.86 -3.74
C TYR A 904 -36.74 26.39 -3.55
N LEU A 905 -36.14 26.04 -2.41
CA LEU A 905 -35.87 24.64 -2.07
C LEU A 905 -37.16 23.84 -1.83
N GLY A 906 -38.19 24.48 -1.25
CA GLY A 906 -39.52 23.91 -1.03
C GLY A 906 -40.24 23.50 -2.31
N ARG A 907 -40.13 24.31 -3.38
CA ARG A 907 -40.64 23.97 -4.73
C ARG A 907 -40.00 22.70 -5.31
N ARG A 908 -38.82 22.30 -4.83
CA ARG A 908 -38.10 21.06 -5.21
C ARG A 908 -38.19 19.94 -4.17
N SER A 909 -38.93 20.14 -3.07
CA SER A 909 -38.93 19.26 -1.88
C SER A 909 -37.56 19.14 -1.18
N TRP A 910 -36.61 20.03 -1.48
CA TRP A 910 -35.24 20.06 -0.93
C TRP A 910 -35.12 20.82 0.40
N CYS A 911 -36.19 21.40 0.93
CA CYS A 911 -36.10 22.19 2.17
C CYS A 911 -35.73 21.36 3.41
N THR A 912 -35.77 20.02 3.36
CA THR A 912 -35.24 19.14 4.42
C THR A 912 -33.90 18.47 4.07
N ALA A 913 -33.18 18.96 3.06
CA ALA A 913 -31.81 18.55 2.77
C ALA A 913 -30.87 18.83 3.98
N ALA A 914 -29.81 18.01 4.11
CA ALA A 914 -28.87 18.02 5.23
C ALA A 914 -29.58 18.01 6.60
N ASP A 915 -30.49 17.05 6.78
CA ASP A 915 -31.36 16.92 7.96
C ASP A 915 -32.04 18.22 8.39
N GLY A 916 -32.47 19.02 7.41
CA GLY A 916 -33.22 20.26 7.66
C GLY A 916 -32.39 21.38 8.27
N LEU A 917 -31.05 21.36 8.10
CA LEU A 917 -30.12 22.38 8.62
C LEU A 917 -30.58 23.82 8.35
N LEU A 918 -31.12 24.10 7.16
CA LEU A 918 -31.68 25.41 6.82
C LEU A 918 -32.90 25.76 7.68
N LEU A 919 -33.84 24.84 7.84
CA LEU A 919 -35.08 25.08 8.59
C LEU A 919 -34.79 25.25 10.08
N PHE A 920 -33.82 24.51 10.63
CA PHE A 920 -33.35 24.76 11.99
C PHE A 920 -32.71 26.14 12.13
N HIS A 921 -31.86 26.54 11.19
CA HIS A 921 -31.27 27.88 11.19
C HIS A 921 -32.35 28.99 11.11
N ILE A 922 -33.37 28.82 10.27
CA ILE A 922 -34.50 29.75 10.18
C ILE A 922 -35.30 29.78 11.50
N ILE A 923 -35.58 28.61 12.10
CA ILE A 923 -36.24 28.53 13.41
C ILE A 923 -35.46 29.29 14.48
N ASP A 924 -34.16 29.04 14.59
CA ASP A 924 -33.30 29.66 15.61
C ASP A 924 -33.22 31.20 15.42
N VAL A 925 -33.14 31.67 14.17
CA VAL A 925 -33.17 33.10 13.81
C VAL A 925 -34.54 33.74 14.09
N CYS A 926 -35.64 33.12 13.66
CA CYS A 926 -36.99 33.64 13.91
C CYS A 926 -37.32 33.68 15.41
N MET A 927 -36.92 32.67 16.19
CA MET A 927 -37.11 32.64 17.64
C MET A 927 -36.30 33.74 18.34
N ALA A 928 -35.07 34.01 17.89
CA ALA A 928 -34.26 35.12 18.43
C ALA A 928 -34.89 36.50 18.12
N GLU A 929 -35.34 36.73 16.88
CA GLU A 929 -35.99 37.99 16.48
C GLU A 929 -37.40 38.17 17.11
N LEU A 930 -38.08 37.10 17.48
CA LEU A 930 -39.34 37.16 18.26
C LEU A 930 -39.12 37.44 19.74
N GLN A 931 -37.94 37.13 20.29
CA GLN A 931 -37.56 37.42 21.68
C GLN A 931 -36.93 38.81 21.85
N ASP A 932 -36.55 39.51 20.77
CA ASP A 932 -35.85 40.79 20.89
C ASP A 932 -36.73 41.93 21.42
N SER A 933 -36.36 42.43 22.60
CA SER A 933 -37.02 43.52 23.32
C SER A 933 -36.97 44.90 22.62
N THR A 934 -36.24 45.05 21.51
CA THR A 934 -36.10 46.35 20.81
C THR A 934 -37.37 46.84 20.10
N GLY A 935 -38.45 46.05 20.09
CA GLY A 935 -39.76 46.44 19.54
C GLY A 935 -39.85 46.44 18.01
N LYS A 936 -38.76 46.13 17.30
CA LYS A 936 -38.75 46.06 15.82
C LYS A 936 -39.54 44.87 15.28
N SER A 937 -39.55 43.77 16.03
CA SER A 937 -40.24 42.52 15.68
C SER A 937 -41.74 42.71 15.36
N TYR A 938 -42.41 43.64 16.06
CA TYR A 938 -43.84 43.92 15.88
C TYR A 938 -44.23 44.36 14.45
N LEU A 939 -43.30 44.86 13.63
CA LEU A 939 -43.62 45.36 12.28
C LEU A 939 -43.87 44.24 11.25
N TYR A 940 -43.29 43.06 11.46
CA TYR A 940 -43.38 41.90 10.56
C TYR A 940 -43.56 40.58 11.34
N LYS A 941 -44.11 40.68 12.56
CA LYS A 941 -44.32 39.54 13.46
C LYS A 941 -45.17 38.43 12.83
N GLU A 942 -46.25 38.78 12.14
CA GLU A 942 -47.11 37.80 11.45
C GLU A 942 -46.36 37.01 10.36
N GLU A 943 -45.38 37.66 9.70
CA GLU A 943 -44.54 37.02 8.68
C GLU A 943 -43.50 36.09 9.32
N LEU A 944 -42.92 36.48 10.46
CA LEU A 944 -42.03 35.61 11.26
C LEU A 944 -42.77 34.38 11.78
N GLU A 945 -43.96 34.55 12.37
CA GLU A 945 -44.78 33.45 12.89
C GLU A 945 -45.22 32.51 11.76
N ALA A 946 -45.67 33.04 10.62
CA ALA A 946 -46.02 32.25 9.45
C ALA A 946 -44.81 31.49 8.86
N GLY A 947 -43.64 32.13 8.79
CA GLY A 947 -42.40 31.50 8.33
C GLY A 947 -41.90 30.40 9.26
N LEU A 948 -41.99 30.62 10.58
CA LEU A 948 -41.63 29.66 11.62
C LEU A 948 -42.56 28.43 11.59
N GLU A 949 -43.88 28.64 11.54
CA GLU A 949 -44.86 27.55 11.40
C GLU A 949 -44.66 26.76 10.10
N GLN A 950 -44.33 27.43 8.98
CA GLN A 950 -44.01 26.77 7.72
C GLN A 950 -42.76 25.88 7.83
N CYS A 951 -41.73 26.30 8.58
CA CYS A 951 -40.55 25.48 8.85
C CYS A 951 -40.89 24.26 9.71
N ILE A 952 -41.67 24.44 10.79
CA ILE A 952 -42.13 23.35 11.67
C ILE A 952 -43.01 22.34 10.90
N TYR A 953 -43.87 22.84 10.01
CA TYR A 953 -44.71 22.00 9.13
C TYR A 953 -43.87 21.17 8.15
N CYS A 954 -42.84 21.76 7.53
CA CYS A 954 -41.93 21.05 6.64
C CYS A 954 -41.05 20.01 7.37
N LEU A 955 -40.54 20.32 8.57
CA LEU A 955 -39.75 19.39 9.38
C LEU A 955 -40.58 18.21 9.92
N TYR A 956 -41.70 18.49 10.59
CA TYR A 956 -42.37 17.53 11.48
C TYR A 956 -43.80 17.15 11.07
N GLY A 957 -44.31 17.71 9.97
CA GLY A 957 -45.69 17.49 9.52
C GLY A 957 -46.74 17.99 10.52
N HIS A 958 -46.41 19.02 11.29
CA HIS A 958 -47.28 19.63 12.30
C HIS A 958 -47.60 21.09 11.93
N PRO A 959 -48.88 21.51 11.91
CA PRO A 959 -50.09 20.70 12.12
C PRO A 959 -50.34 19.68 10.99
N HIS A 960 -51.16 18.65 11.27
CA HIS A 960 -51.30 17.51 10.37
C HIS A 960 -51.98 17.88 9.04
N LYS A 961 -51.69 17.16 7.93
CA LYS A 961 -52.19 17.49 6.58
C LYS A 961 -53.72 17.69 6.47
N ARG A 962 -54.52 17.09 7.35
CA ARG A 962 -55.99 17.24 7.38
C ARG A 962 -56.48 18.51 8.09
N THR A 963 -55.70 19.07 8.99
CA THR A 963 -56.07 20.24 9.81
C THR A 963 -55.24 21.49 9.50
N ARG A 964 -54.29 21.37 8.55
CA ARG A 964 -53.39 22.42 8.09
C ARG A 964 -54.06 23.79 7.92
N ALA A 965 -53.46 24.81 8.54
CA ALA A 965 -53.85 26.21 8.38
C ALA A 965 -53.68 26.71 6.93
N LYS A 966 -54.38 27.79 6.57
CA LYS A 966 -54.51 28.25 5.17
C LYS A 966 -53.27 28.94 4.61
N HIS A 967 -52.42 29.52 5.45
CA HIS A 967 -51.16 30.15 5.05
C HIS A 967 -50.06 29.13 4.76
N LEU A 968 -50.15 27.92 5.31
CA LEU A 968 -49.15 26.87 5.13
C LEU A 968 -49.20 26.26 3.72
N GLN A 969 -48.03 26.19 3.08
CA GLN A 969 -47.78 25.62 1.76
C GLN A 969 -47.27 24.17 1.86
N GLU A 970 -47.51 23.37 0.81
CA GLU A 970 -47.17 21.94 0.82
C GLU A 970 -45.97 21.63 -0.08
N HIS A 971 -44.79 21.59 0.54
CA HIS A 971 -43.51 21.31 -0.13
C HIS A 971 -43.20 19.82 -0.32
N ASN A 972 -44.05 18.89 0.15
CA ASN A 972 -43.85 17.43 0.08
C ASN A 972 -42.47 16.92 0.58
N ALA A 973 -41.82 17.67 1.46
CA ALA A 973 -40.52 17.34 2.04
C ALA A 973 -40.55 16.06 2.90
N ARG A 974 -39.39 15.38 3.00
CA ARG A 974 -39.19 14.24 3.91
C ARG A 974 -39.21 14.73 5.35
N GLN A 975 -40.10 14.19 6.17
CA GLN A 975 -40.22 14.55 7.59
C GLN A 975 -39.06 13.97 8.40
N ILE A 976 -38.61 14.74 9.38
CA ILE A 976 -37.48 14.42 10.26
C ILE A 976 -38.03 13.95 11.62
N THR A 977 -37.30 13.04 12.27
CA THR A 977 -37.63 12.58 13.62
C THR A 977 -37.48 13.72 14.63
N LEU A 978 -38.48 13.91 15.49
CA LEU A 978 -38.41 14.89 16.57
C LEU A 978 -37.51 14.35 17.69
N THR A 979 -36.48 15.11 18.07
CA THR A 979 -35.59 14.81 19.20
C THR A 979 -35.98 15.63 20.43
N TRP A 980 -35.51 15.23 21.61
CA TRP A 980 -35.81 15.91 22.88
C TRP A 980 -35.40 17.39 22.91
N GLU A 981 -34.19 17.70 22.43
CA GLU A 981 -33.68 19.08 22.38
C GLU A 981 -34.51 19.97 21.46
N LYS A 982 -34.89 19.46 20.28
CA LYS A 982 -35.74 20.22 19.34
C LYS A 982 -37.19 20.30 19.83
N ALA A 983 -37.68 19.30 20.58
CA ALA A 983 -38.97 19.35 21.24
C ALA A 983 -39.04 20.48 22.30
N ARG A 984 -37.95 20.75 23.02
CA ARG A 984 -37.86 21.89 23.97
C ARG A 984 -38.11 23.24 23.29
N LEU A 985 -37.45 23.50 22.15
CA LEU A 985 -37.62 24.74 21.38
C LEU A 985 -39.06 24.91 20.85
N ILE A 986 -39.64 23.84 20.27
CA ILE A 986 -40.99 23.87 19.69
C ILE A 986 -42.05 24.04 20.77
N PHE A 987 -41.90 23.37 21.91
CA PHE A 987 -42.80 23.52 23.06
C PHE A 987 -42.78 24.95 23.58
N GLN A 988 -41.60 25.57 23.70
CA GLN A 988 -41.48 26.96 24.16
C GLN A 988 -42.26 27.95 23.28
N TYR A 989 -42.35 27.70 21.97
CA TYR A 989 -43.16 28.53 21.05
C TYR A 989 -44.66 28.30 21.18
N PHE A 990 -45.12 27.04 21.25
CA PHE A 990 -46.56 26.73 21.31
C PHE A 990 -47.16 26.76 22.73
N LYS A 991 -46.35 26.88 23.79
CA LYS A 991 -46.80 26.99 25.18
C LYS A 991 -47.66 28.26 25.36
N PRO A 992 -48.84 28.18 26.00
CA PRO A 992 -49.59 29.36 26.41
C PRO A 992 -48.77 30.27 27.35
N ASN A 993 -48.79 31.58 27.11
CA ASN A 993 -48.12 32.57 27.97
C ASN A 993 -48.64 32.58 29.42
N VAL A 994 -49.91 32.19 29.60
CA VAL A 994 -50.57 32.00 30.89
C VAL A 994 -51.15 30.59 30.87
N LEU A 995 -50.85 29.78 31.90
CA LEU A 995 -51.41 28.43 32.01
C LEU A 995 -52.94 28.54 32.28
N PRO A 996 -53.77 27.63 31.73
CA PRO A 996 -55.19 27.59 32.07
C PRO A 996 -55.38 27.24 33.55
N GLU A 997 -56.36 27.85 34.21
CA GLU A 997 -56.78 27.49 35.59
C GLU A 997 -57.85 26.40 35.55
N PHE A 998 -58.03 25.64 36.63
CA PHE A 998 -58.99 24.53 36.68
C PHE A 998 -60.45 24.95 36.39
N ASP A 999 -60.85 26.18 36.71
CA ASP A 999 -62.19 26.73 36.45
C ASP A 999 -62.30 27.59 35.16
N SER A 1000 -61.18 27.84 34.48
CA SER A 1000 -61.13 28.62 33.23
C SER A 1000 -62.04 28.08 32.11
N TYR A 1001 -62.47 28.96 31.20
CA TYR A 1001 -63.30 28.59 30.06
C TYR A 1001 -62.64 27.55 29.14
N ARG A 1002 -63.45 26.68 28.52
CA ARG A 1002 -63.00 25.67 27.53
C ARG A 1002 -62.27 26.27 26.31
N THR A 1003 -62.35 27.57 26.06
CA THR A 1003 -61.58 28.26 25.03
C THR A 1003 -60.12 28.53 25.42
N SER A 1004 -59.76 28.37 26.69
CA SER A 1004 -58.42 28.67 27.22
C SER A 1004 -57.48 27.45 27.21
N THR A 1005 -57.99 26.22 27.14
CA THR A 1005 -57.17 25.00 26.97
C THR A 1005 -56.44 25.00 25.63
N VAL A 1006 -55.32 24.28 25.57
CA VAL A 1006 -54.58 23.96 24.33
C VAL A 1006 -55.48 23.39 23.22
N SER A 1007 -55.09 23.62 21.96
CA SER A 1007 -55.84 23.11 20.80
C SER A 1007 -55.67 21.59 20.62
N ALA A 1008 -56.59 20.97 19.87
CA ALA A 1008 -56.49 19.54 19.53
C ALA A 1008 -55.25 19.20 18.67
N GLU A 1009 -54.68 20.19 17.98
CA GLU A 1009 -53.45 20.03 17.22
C GLU A 1009 -52.24 20.03 18.17
N LEU A 1010 -52.20 21.00 19.09
CA LEU A 1010 -51.16 21.09 20.12
C LEU A 1010 -51.17 19.85 21.01
N GLU A 1011 -52.34 19.32 21.41
CA GLU A 1011 -52.47 18.04 22.12
C GLU A 1011 -51.73 16.89 21.42
N SER A 1012 -51.89 16.77 20.10
CA SER A 1012 -51.22 15.75 19.30
C SER A 1012 -49.70 15.92 19.27
N LEU A 1013 -49.21 17.16 19.31
CA LEU A 1013 -47.79 17.47 19.47
C LEU A 1013 -47.29 17.16 20.89
N LEU A 1014 -48.02 17.57 21.93
CA LEU A 1014 -47.67 17.30 23.33
C LEU A 1014 -47.58 15.79 23.60
N LYS A 1015 -48.48 14.97 23.03
CA LYS A 1015 -48.33 13.50 23.04
C LYS A 1015 -47.01 13.02 22.42
N ARG A 1016 -46.66 13.52 21.22
CA ARG A 1016 -45.39 13.16 20.54
C ARG A 1016 -44.19 13.55 21.40
N ILE A 1017 -44.25 14.69 22.08
CA ILE A 1017 -43.22 15.17 23.01
C ILE A 1017 -43.16 14.30 24.27
N SER A 1018 -44.31 13.86 24.82
CA SER A 1018 -44.37 12.98 26.01
C SER A 1018 -43.72 11.61 25.79
N ALA A 1019 -43.65 11.14 24.55
CA ALA A 1019 -42.94 9.91 24.18
C ALA A 1019 -41.41 10.09 24.02
N LEU A 1020 -40.89 11.32 24.15
CA LEU A 1020 -39.47 11.68 24.03
C LEU A 1020 -38.86 12.14 25.37
N VAL A 1021 -39.63 12.09 26.46
CA VAL A 1021 -39.17 12.47 27.81
C VAL A 1021 -38.05 11.50 28.24
N PRO A 1022 -36.89 11.99 28.70
CA PRO A 1022 -35.80 11.14 29.18
C PRO A 1022 -36.25 10.28 30.37
N PRO A 1023 -35.73 9.05 30.53
CA PRO A 1023 -36.11 8.17 31.63
C PRO A 1023 -35.76 8.74 33.02
N GLU A 1024 -34.82 9.69 33.10
CA GLU A 1024 -34.52 10.43 34.35
C GLU A 1024 -35.66 11.39 34.76
N GLU A 1025 -36.42 11.92 33.79
CA GLU A 1025 -37.50 12.90 34.00
C GLU A 1025 -38.91 12.25 33.92
N ASP A 1026 -39.02 10.92 33.74
CA ASP A 1026 -40.30 10.22 33.59
C ASP A 1026 -41.05 10.01 34.93
N PRO A 1027 -42.28 10.56 35.10
CA PRO A 1027 -43.08 10.37 36.30
C PRO A 1027 -43.59 8.94 36.53
N THR A 1028 -43.57 8.04 35.53
CA THR A 1028 -44.19 6.70 35.65
C THR A 1028 -43.73 5.90 36.88
N THR A 1029 -42.44 6.00 37.23
CA THR A 1029 -41.83 5.31 38.39
C THR A 1029 -42.39 5.71 39.76
N ARG A 1030 -43.09 6.86 39.86
CA ARG A 1030 -43.64 7.39 41.11
C ARG A 1030 -45.17 7.34 41.19
N VAL A 1031 -45.83 6.95 40.10
CA VAL A 1031 -47.30 6.87 40.00
C VAL A 1031 -47.89 5.99 41.11
N ASP A 1032 -47.25 4.87 41.44
CA ASP A 1032 -47.73 3.96 42.48
C ASP A 1032 -47.67 4.57 43.89
N ASN A 1033 -46.63 5.35 44.20
CA ASN A 1033 -46.48 6.03 45.50
C ASN A 1033 -47.57 7.09 45.72
N TYR A 1034 -47.80 7.95 44.71
CA TYR A 1034 -48.88 8.94 44.78
C TYR A 1034 -50.26 8.28 44.72
N THR A 1035 -50.43 7.17 44.00
CA THR A 1035 -51.68 6.40 44.01
C THR A 1035 -51.96 5.81 45.41
N ALA A 1036 -50.95 5.29 46.10
CA ALA A 1036 -51.08 4.78 47.47
C ALA A 1036 -51.47 5.89 48.47
N TYR A 1037 -50.95 7.11 48.32
CA TYR A 1037 -51.39 8.28 49.11
C TYR A 1037 -52.84 8.66 48.79
N ILE A 1038 -53.19 8.79 47.50
CA ILE A 1038 -54.54 9.15 47.05
C ILE A 1038 -55.58 8.12 47.48
N GLU A 1039 -55.29 6.82 47.43
CA GLU A 1039 -56.21 5.76 47.88
C GLU A 1039 -56.24 5.56 49.41
N GLY A 1040 -55.48 6.36 50.18
CA GLY A 1040 -55.48 6.33 51.65
C GLY A 1040 -54.69 5.17 52.27
N VAL A 1041 -53.79 4.54 51.51
CA VAL A 1041 -52.89 3.47 51.99
C VAL A 1041 -51.70 4.05 52.77
N THR A 1042 -51.33 5.29 52.50
CA THR A 1042 -50.27 6.03 53.21
C THR A 1042 -50.78 7.39 53.66
N GLU A 1043 -50.48 7.80 54.90
CA GLU A 1043 -51.01 9.06 55.47
C GLU A 1043 -50.24 10.32 55.06
N LYS A 1044 -48.97 10.19 54.67
CA LYS A 1044 -48.12 11.32 54.28
C LYS A 1044 -48.00 11.41 52.75
N CYS A 1045 -48.15 12.61 52.22
CA CYS A 1045 -47.86 12.89 50.82
C CYS A 1045 -46.37 12.61 50.53
N PRO A 1046 -46.01 11.93 49.42
CA PRO A 1046 -44.61 11.77 49.03
C PRO A 1046 -43.91 13.11 48.82
N GLU A 1047 -42.61 13.20 49.12
CA GLU A 1047 -41.86 14.45 48.90
C GLU A 1047 -41.72 14.81 47.40
N ALA A 1048 -41.65 16.10 47.11
CA ALA A 1048 -41.33 16.62 45.79
C ALA A 1048 -39.99 16.05 45.29
N PRO A 1049 -39.95 15.46 44.08
CA PRO A 1049 -38.73 14.81 43.61
C PRO A 1049 -37.70 15.82 43.11
N PHE A 1050 -36.46 15.34 42.99
CA PHE A 1050 -35.35 16.05 42.35
C PHE A 1050 -34.77 17.27 43.12
N LYS A 1051 -34.68 17.18 44.46
CA LYS A 1051 -33.90 18.15 45.26
C LYS A 1051 -32.45 18.36 44.76
N ASP A 1052 -31.87 17.36 44.08
CA ASP A 1052 -30.48 17.36 43.61
C ASP A 1052 -30.28 17.73 42.12
N LYS A 1053 -31.35 17.84 41.30
CA LYS A 1053 -31.27 18.23 39.87
C LYS A 1053 -32.53 19.01 39.43
N PRO A 1054 -32.42 20.15 38.72
CA PRO A 1054 -33.60 20.87 38.23
C PRO A 1054 -34.30 20.10 37.09
N VAL A 1055 -35.62 19.88 37.23
CA VAL A 1055 -36.49 19.35 36.17
C VAL A 1055 -36.62 20.36 35.02
N SER A 1056 -36.67 19.88 33.78
CA SER A 1056 -36.87 20.73 32.60
C SER A 1056 -38.19 21.51 32.66
N GLU A 1057 -38.16 22.80 32.36
CA GLU A 1057 -39.35 23.67 32.25
C GLU A 1057 -40.44 23.11 31.31
N LEU A 1058 -40.05 22.29 30.32
CA LEU A 1058 -41.00 21.57 29.49
C LEU A 1058 -41.81 20.53 30.28
N VAL A 1059 -41.13 19.68 31.07
CA VAL A 1059 -41.74 18.57 31.80
C VAL A 1059 -42.66 19.08 32.90
N LYS A 1060 -42.30 20.22 33.51
CA LYS A 1060 -43.12 20.90 34.53
C LYS A 1060 -44.53 21.25 34.04
N ASP A 1061 -44.73 21.53 32.75
CA ASP A 1061 -46.03 21.99 32.23
C ASP A 1061 -46.68 21.03 31.23
N LEU A 1062 -45.91 20.08 30.67
CA LEU A 1062 -46.37 19.13 29.66
C LEU A 1062 -47.58 18.31 30.11
N TYR A 1063 -47.48 17.70 31.30
CA TYR A 1063 -48.50 16.79 31.81
C TYR A 1063 -49.74 17.55 32.30
N TYR A 1064 -49.56 18.74 32.89
CA TYR A 1064 -50.65 19.66 33.21
C TYR A 1064 -51.48 20.05 31.99
N LEU A 1065 -50.84 20.55 30.92
CA LEU A 1065 -51.55 20.98 29.70
C LEU A 1065 -52.31 19.84 29.02
N LEU A 1066 -51.79 18.60 29.10
CA LEU A 1066 -52.51 17.40 28.66
C LEU A 1066 -53.70 17.06 29.61
N GLY A 1067 -53.52 17.19 30.92
CA GLY A 1067 -54.56 16.99 31.92
C GLY A 1067 -55.75 17.93 31.73
N ASP A 1068 -55.47 19.23 31.60
CA ASP A 1068 -56.46 20.28 31.36
C ASP A 1068 -57.24 20.04 30.06
N TYR A 1069 -56.54 19.74 28.96
CA TYR A 1069 -57.19 19.42 27.69
C TYR A 1069 -58.23 18.31 27.82
N TYR A 1070 -57.87 17.20 28.46
CA TYR A 1070 -58.79 16.09 28.62
C TYR A 1070 -59.92 16.38 29.61
N PHE A 1071 -59.64 17.19 30.64
CA PHE A 1071 -60.64 17.65 31.60
C PHE A 1071 -61.71 18.53 30.93
N LYS A 1072 -61.32 19.61 30.26
CA LYS A 1072 -62.23 20.54 29.57
C LYS A 1072 -62.97 19.88 28.40
N ASN A 1073 -62.44 18.78 27.84
CA ASN A 1073 -63.10 17.93 26.84
C ASN A 1073 -63.91 16.75 27.41
N LYS A 1074 -64.05 16.64 28.75
CA LYS A 1074 -64.83 15.60 29.47
C LYS A 1074 -64.32 14.16 29.35
N GLU A 1075 -63.06 13.97 28.95
CA GLU A 1075 -62.39 12.66 28.91
C GLU A 1075 -61.69 12.34 30.25
N PHE A 1076 -62.48 12.32 31.34
CA PHE A 1076 -61.98 12.30 32.71
C PHE A 1076 -60.96 11.19 33.02
N SER A 1077 -61.04 10.01 32.39
CA SER A 1077 -60.07 8.92 32.61
C SER A 1077 -58.66 9.27 32.16
N LYS A 1078 -58.52 10.05 31.08
CA LYS A 1078 -57.22 10.53 30.58
C LYS A 1078 -56.76 11.73 31.41
N ALA A 1079 -57.67 12.64 31.76
CA ALA A 1079 -57.37 13.77 32.63
C ALA A 1079 -56.76 13.31 33.96
N ILE A 1080 -57.38 12.35 34.65
CA ILE A 1080 -56.86 11.77 35.90
C ILE A 1080 -55.46 11.19 35.72
N ARG A 1081 -55.19 10.49 34.61
CA ARG A 1081 -53.85 9.93 34.33
C ARG A 1081 -52.79 11.02 34.15
N PHE A 1082 -53.10 12.07 33.39
CA PHE A 1082 -52.14 13.13 33.11
C PHE A 1082 -51.94 14.09 34.31
N TYR A 1083 -52.99 14.40 35.07
CA TYR A 1083 -52.84 15.13 36.34
C TYR A 1083 -52.05 14.33 37.39
N LEU A 1084 -52.24 13.00 37.46
CA LEU A 1084 -51.45 12.15 38.35
C LEU A 1084 -49.95 12.14 37.95
N MET A 1085 -49.65 12.16 36.65
CA MET A 1085 -48.28 12.34 36.14
C MET A 1085 -47.72 13.72 36.48
N ASP A 1086 -48.52 14.78 36.38
CA ASP A 1086 -48.10 16.14 36.74
C ASP A 1086 -47.82 16.30 38.24
N ILE A 1087 -48.67 15.72 39.10
CA ILE A 1087 -48.50 15.69 40.56
C ILE A 1087 -47.22 14.93 40.96
N CYS A 1088 -46.85 13.88 40.23
CA CYS A 1088 -45.58 13.18 40.43
C CYS A 1088 -44.33 14.05 40.12
N ILE A 1089 -44.51 15.25 39.55
CA ILE A 1089 -43.44 16.22 39.23
C ILE A 1089 -43.59 17.48 40.10
N ASN A 1090 -44.80 18.05 40.15
CA ASN A 1090 -45.17 19.26 40.89
C ASN A 1090 -46.27 18.96 41.92
N PRO A 1091 -45.97 18.35 43.09
CA PRO A 1091 -46.99 18.05 44.09
C PRO A 1091 -47.65 19.31 44.67
N ASP A 1092 -46.95 20.45 44.67
CA ASP A 1092 -47.45 21.72 45.20
C ASP A 1092 -48.40 22.46 44.25
N ARG A 1093 -48.65 21.96 43.02
CA ARG A 1093 -49.54 22.61 42.05
C ARG A 1093 -51.00 22.32 42.39
N GLN A 1094 -51.68 23.31 42.97
CA GLN A 1094 -53.09 23.21 43.35
C GLN A 1094 -54.01 22.79 42.19
N ASP A 1095 -53.89 23.40 41.01
CA ASP A 1095 -54.76 23.12 39.86
C ASP A 1095 -54.78 21.65 39.44
N SER A 1096 -53.64 20.95 39.53
CA SER A 1096 -53.53 19.53 39.16
C SER A 1096 -54.31 18.65 40.13
N TRP A 1097 -54.29 18.98 41.42
CA TRP A 1097 -55.12 18.33 42.43
C TRP A 1097 -56.60 18.67 42.27
N ALA A 1098 -56.94 19.94 42.03
CA ALA A 1098 -58.32 20.38 41.79
C ALA A 1098 -58.92 19.72 40.55
N GLY A 1099 -58.22 19.75 39.42
CA GLY A 1099 -58.61 19.13 38.16
C GLY A 1099 -58.73 17.60 38.27
N MET A 1100 -57.87 16.94 39.04
CA MET A 1100 -58.00 15.51 39.33
C MET A 1100 -59.20 15.21 40.25
N ALA A 1101 -59.44 16.01 41.29
CA ALA A 1101 -60.56 15.86 42.21
C ALA A 1101 -61.90 16.03 41.49
N LEU A 1102 -62.04 17.09 40.69
CA LEU A 1102 -63.23 17.36 39.85
C LEU A 1102 -63.45 16.27 38.80
N SER A 1103 -62.38 15.75 38.19
CA SER A 1103 -62.46 14.60 37.26
C SER A 1103 -62.96 13.34 37.96
N ARG A 1104 -62.45 13.03 39.15
CA ARG A 1104 -62.88 11.87 39.96
C ARG A 1104 -64.33 12.02 40.45
N SER A 1105 -64.70 13.22 40.93
CA SER A 1105 -66.07 13.58 41.30
C SER A 1105 -67.04 13.35 40.15
N SER A 1106 -66.72 13.88 38.96
CA SER A 1106 -67.53 13.72 37.74
C SER A 1106 -67.70 12.25 37.32
N GLN A 1107 -66.65 11.44 37.40
CA GLN A 1107 -66.77 9.99 37.13
C GLN A 1107 -67.63 9.27 38.17
N LEU A 1108 -67.58 9.72 39.42
CA LEU A 1108 -68.31 9.10 40.51
C LEU A 1108 -69.80 9.42 40.42
N ASP A 1109 -70.16 10.68 40.17
CA ASP A 1109 -71.54 11.08 39.91
C ASP A 1109 -72.13 10.33 38.69
N GLN A 1110 -71.39 10.23 37.58
CA GLN A 1110 -71.81 9.42 36.42
C GLN A 1110 -72.05 7.93 36.76
N LYS A 1111 -71.27 7.36 37.68
CA LYS A 1111 -71.42 5.96 38.13
C LYS A 1111 -72.56 5.78 39.14
N LEU A 1112 -72.74 6.73 40.06
CA LEU A 1112 -73.83 6.70 41.05
C LEU A 1112 -75.20 6.92 40.39
N ASN A 1113 -75.23 7.63 39.26
CA ASN A 1113 -76.43 7.83 38.44
C ASN A 1113 -76.64 6.75 37.37
N SER A 1114 -75.79 5.72 37.27
CA SER A 1114 -75.96 4.61 36.34
C SER A 1114 -76.62 3.39 36.99
N TYR A 1115 -77.39 2.63 36.19
CA TYR A 1115 -78.15 1.46 36.67
C TYR A 1115 -77.29 0.19 36.91
N GLU A 1116 -75.95 0.27 36.87
CA GLU A 1116 -75.04 -0.89 36.99
C GLU A 1116 -74.09 -0.80 38.20
N LEU A 1117 -74.66 -0.77 39.41
CA LEU A 1117 -73.91 -0.80 40.67
C LEU A 1117 -73.60 -2.25 41.09
N ARG A 1118 -72.46 -2.81 40.67
CA ARG A 1118 -72.06 -4.21 40.98
C ARG A 1118 -70.88 -4.38 41.96
N ASN A 1119 -70.18 -3.33 42.38
CA ASN A 1119 -69.01 -3.43 43.27
C ASN A 1119 -68.89 -2.22 44.22
N GLU A 1120 -69.52 -2.29 45.38
CA GLU A 1120 -69.55 -1.23 46.40
C GLU A 1120 -68.15 -0.81 46.88
N SER A 1121 -67.26 -1.78 47.09
CA SER A 1121 -65.87 -1.56 47.51
C SER A 1121 -65.09 -0.66 46.53
N THR A 1122 -65.38 -0.77 45.23
CA THR A 1122 -64.74 0.06 44.19
C THR A 1122 -65.30 1.48 44.13
N ILE A 1123 -66.55 1.67 44.57
CA ILE A 1123 -67.16 2.99 44.70
C ILE A 1123 -66.51 3.67 45.89
N TYR A 1124 -66.53 3.04 47.08
CA TYR A 1124 -65.94 3.59 48.31
C TYR A 1124 -64.48 4.01 48.13
N ARG A 1125 -63.64 3.16 47.50
CA ARG A 1125 -62.23 3.52 47.21
C ARG A 1125 -62.10 4.73 46.30
N LYS A 1126 -62.96 4.85 45.27
CA LYS A 1126 -62.98 6.03 44.37
C LYS A 1126 -63.53 7.28 45.05
N SER A 1127 -64.49 7.13 45.96
CA SER A 1127 -65.01 8.19 46.82
C SER A 1127 -63.94 8.75 47.74
N ALA A 1128 -63.24 7.88 48.49
CA ALA A 1128 -62.14 8.26 49.37
C ALA A 1128 -61.03 8.97 48.59
N ALA A 1129 -60.62 8.40 47.44
CA ALA A 1129 -59.64 9.03 46.56
C ALA A 1129 -60.06 10.41 46.03
N ALA A 1130 -61.34 10.61 45.69
CA ALA A 1130 -61.85 11.90 45.25
C ALA A 1130 -61.83 12.94 46.38
N LEU A 1131 -62.28 12.57 47.59
CA LEU A 1131 -62.25 13.43 48.77
C LEU A 1131 -60.81 13.79 49.16
N LYS A 1132 -59.88 12.82 49.19
CA LYS A 1132 -58.46 13.05 49.50
C LYS A 1132 -57.79 14.03 48.54
N CYS A 1133 -58.15 14.00 47.25
CA CYS A 1133 -57.66 14.99 46.28
C CYS A 1133 -58.19 16.40 46.56
N PHE A 1134 -59.46 16.55 46.96
CA PHE A 1134 -60.02 17.85 47.36
C PHE A 1134 -59.37 18.37 48.65
N GLU A 1135 -59.26 17.53 49.68
CA GLU A 1135 -58.58 17.87 50.95
C GLU A 1135 -57.18 18.43 50.67
N HIS A 1136 -56.35 17.70 49.91
CA HIS A 1136 -54.98 18.11 49.66
C HIS A 1136 -54.87 19.37 48.77
N SER A 1137 -55.80 19.56 47.83
CA SER A 1137 -55.88 20.79 47.04
C SER A 1137 -56.27 22.02 47.89
N LEU A 1138 -57.10 21.82 48.93
CA LEU A 1138 -57.50 22.85 49.90
C LEU A 1138 -56.43 23.08 51.00
N GLU A 1139 -55.58 22.09 51.26
CA GLU A 1139 -54.38 22.24 52.11
C GLU A 1139 -53.33 23.16 51.43
N LEU A 1140 -53.22 23.13 50.10
CA LEU A 1140 -52.29 23.95 49.32
C LEU A 1140 -52.73 25.42 49.21
N ASP A 1141 -54.00 25.67 48.87
CA ASP A 1141 -54.62 27.00 48.98
C ASP A 1141 -56.08 26.89 49.49
N PRO A 1142 -56.37 27.36 50.72
CA PRO A 1142 -57.71 27.30 51.30
C PRO A 1142 -58.63 28.43 50.83
N THR A 1143 -58.14 29.42 50.07
CA THR A 1143 -58.92 30.61 49.65
C THR A 1143 -59.92 30.31 48.52
N THR A 1144 -59.71 29.21 47.79
CA THR A 1144 -60.48 28.79 46.63
C THR A 1144 -61.91 28.34 46.99
N THR A 1145 -62.84 29.30 47.08
CA THR A 1145 -64.22 29.05 47.53
C THR A 1145 -65.02 28.12 46.61
N SER A 1146 -64.75 28.13 45.30
CA SER A 1146 -65.37 27.22 44.33
C SER A 1146 -65.06 25.74 44.64
N LEU A 1147 -63.84 25.45 45.09
CA LEU A 1147 -63.40 24.09 45.37
C LEU A 1147 -64.01 23.54 46.67
N TRP A 1148 -64.21 24.39 47.69
CA TRP A 1148 -64.98 24.05 48.89
C TRP A 1148 -66.43 23.65 48.58
N ILE A 1149 -67.07 24.35 47.64
CA ILE A 1149 -68.45 24.04 47.20
C ILE A 1149 -68.51 22.66 46.54
N GLU A 1150 -67.58 22.37 45.63
CA GLU A 1150 -67.50 21.07 44.92
C GLU A 1150 -67.16 19.90 45.86
N HIS A 1151 -66.26 20.12 46.83
CA HIS A 1151 -65.97 19.15 47.89
C HIS A 1151 -67.22 18.85 48.74
N GLY A 1152 -67.94 19.88 49.18
CA GLY A 1152 -69.19 19.74 49.94
C GLY A 1152 -70.31 19.07 49.13
N SER A 1153 -70.40 19.37 47.84
CA SER A 1153 -71.33 18.73 46.89
C SER A 1153 -71.06 17.23 46.78
N LEU A 1154 -69.80 16.84 46.57
CA LEU A 1154 -69.40 15.43 46.53
C LEU A 1154 -69.70 14.71 47.86
N ALA A 1155 -69.36 15.32 48.99
CA ALA A 1155 -69.63 14.75 50.31
C ALA A 1155 -71.15 14.53 50.53
N TYR A 1156 -71.99 15.47 50.09
CA TYR A 1156 -73.45 15.33 50.14
C TYR A 1156 -73.97 14.22 49.23
N ILE A 1157 -73.48 14.11 47.99
CA ILE A 1157 -73.83 13.02 47.05
C ILE A 1157 -73.50 11.65 47.66
N LEU A 1158 -72.31 11.53 48.25
CA LEU A 1158 -71.85 10.30 48.91
C LEU A 1158 -72.68 9.95 50.14
N HIS A 1159 -72.97 10.91 51.01
CA HIS A 1159 -73.84 10.72 52.17
C HIS A 1159 -75.26 10.32 51.76
N SER A 1160 -75.81 10.95 50.71
CA SER A 1160 -77.11 10.63 50.13
C SER A 1160 -77.16 9.19 49.59
N HIS A 1161 -76.12 8.76 48.85
CA HIS A 1161 -76.00 7.37 48.39
C HIS A 1161 -75.89 6.38 49.55
N ALA A 1162 -75.00 6.62 50.52
CA ALA A 1162 -74.85 5.76 51.69
C ALA A 1162 -76.15 5.64 52.51
N SER A 1163 -76.90 6.75 52.67
CA SER A 1163 -78.20 6.74 53.35
C SER A 1163 -79.26 5.93 52.59
N ARG A 1164 -79.26 5.96 51.24
CA ARG A 1164 -80.13 5.11 50.41
C ARG A 1164 -79.78 3.63 50.56
N GLN A 1165 -78.48 3.29 50.48
CA GLN A 1165 -78.02 1.91 50.63
C GLN A 1165 -78.34 1.35 52.02
N LEU A 1166 -78.09 2.12 53.10
CA LEU A 1166 -78.47 1.70 54.46
C LEU A 1166 -79.97 1.43 54.60
N LYS A 1167 -80.82 2.27 53.99
CA LYS A 1167 -82.29 2.05 53.98
C LYS A 1167 -82.68 0.80 53.19
N GLN A 1168 -82.01 0.53 52.07
CA GLN A 1168 -82.24 -0.68 51.27
C GLN A 1168 -81.79 -1.94 52.04
N TRP A 1169 -80.62 -1.92 52.67
CA TRP A 1169 -80.12 -3.01 53.51
C TRP A 1169 -81.04 -3.30 54.72
N TYR A 1170 -81.61 -2.26 55.34
CA TYR A 1170 -82.65 -2.39 56.39
C TYR A 1170 -83.99 -2.94 55.88
N LEU A 1171 -84.29 -2.83 54.58
CA LEU A 1171 -85.45 -3.44 53.94
C LEU A 1171 -85.16 -4.91 53.59
N ASP A 1172 -83.99 -5.20 53.02
CA ASP A 1172 -83.57 -6.55 52.65
C ASP A 1172 -83.36 -7.47 53.87
N ILE A 1173 -83.04 -6.93 55.05
CA ILE A 1173 -82.98 -7.68 56.33
C ILE A 1173 -84.37 -7.90 56.97
N ARG A 1174 -85.41 -7.20 56.49
CA ARG A 1174 -86.80 -7.34 56.96
C ARG A 1174 -87.66 -8.28 56.10
N VAL A 1175 -87.13 -8.76 54.99
CA VAL A 1175 -87.72 -9.77 54.10
C VAL A 1175 -87.13 -11.14 54.42
#